data_AF-A0A0K8PCZ4-F1
#
_entry.id   AF-A0A0K8PCZ4-F1
#
_cell.length_a   1.000
_cell.length_b   1.000
_cell.length_c   1.000
_cell.angle_alpha   90.00
_cell.angle_beta   90.00
_cell.angle_gamma   90.00
#
_symmetry.space_group_name_H-M   'P 1'
#
loop_
_entity.id
_entity.type
_entity.pdbx_description
1 polymer ?
#
loop_
_entity_poly.entity_id
_entity_poly.type
_entity_poly.pdbx_seq_one_letter_code
_entity_poly.pdbx_strand_id
1 'polypeptide(L)'
;MSELFDAVDALVASRSPLPPPAERKRLRQAHGLTLDEVAAALQVRRATVSGWEAGKTEPRPPERDAYARLLKQLAQLYPATDAAAPPKDTPVPGTPATPTPAPAAPAPSAATDQTPEPPPGSAAPQPTGPAAVPRPAARATTRQSSTSRRPGTKKAAPANPPTTDADPRFANGPLLVIDADDGSQVTGYGIGGLVLDVPAKSLSALVEWTLKEAQLGAGRLHGSGKDADPLLVLTEAACERYGLPVELSDAERLAGRLPDGHKILRQLDRAEWQLTKRGLGPWARIYRPAQGRQRQCVQLCIPSWNALDARTWGHAAQLEPAELAHVLGTYAARVMTPRGSTAVTGLELMTALNPPTRASEADETGKRHREHRPGSLGEHPIDCAPCEAPDGHPLLAGLPRFHQRGPDEMLFEEAYDWARELTDAECMRRYLVGIDVNLAFGAAANGAVVGLATPPVHVTDPVFDPTLPGSWLVDLSHVDLSHVLVGKQWRRLQGALLPSPFTPTGERPQGPAWYATPTVAYAVELGYDVAPTEAWVREDRGRFLDGWYKRLRNAYVDTMADLGVGEKLRTPEFLKAMDGYRQRDPEMAIVLDAIKSTVKGGIGKLRERARGGGWKPGQPWPALSRPTWRPDIRAAVISRARINMHRKMLNLAAATGQYPVAVLSDCAVYAADGPSPLHVLPYDADDKTVPGSFRLGVSPGMVKHEGTQTTLWAEAVREKHGQVLNLARYIKTGEVTAKDDGE
;
A
#
# COMPACT_ATOMS: atom_id res chain seq x y z
N MET A 1 -41.61 -2.17 -53.90
CA MET A 1 -40.17 -2.31 -54.23
C MET A 1 -39.28 -1.51 -53.28
N SER A 2 -39.60 -0.26 -52.92
CA SER A 2 -38.79 0.58 -52.00
C SER A 2 -38.48 -0.07 -50.64
N GLU A 3 -39.49 -0.58 -49.92
CA GLU A 3 -39.28 -1.10 -48.55
C GLU A 3 -38.36 -2.34 -48.49
N LEU A 4 -38.32 -3.14 -49.56
CA LEU A 4 -37.40 -4.28 -49.66
C LEU A 4 -35.95 -3.83 -49.93
N PHE A 5 -35.75 -2.76 -50.71
CA PHE A 5 -34.42 -2.18 -50.89
C PHE A 5 -33.93 -1.49 -49.62
N ASP A 6 -34.80 -0.76 -48.91
CA ASP A 6 -34.47 -0.14 -47.62
C ASP A 6 -34.11 -1.19 -46.55
N ALA A 7 -34.82 -2.33 -46.52
CA ALA A 7 -34.51 -3.45 -45.63
C ALA A 7 -33.18 -4.15 -45.99
N VAL A 8 -32.87 -4.28 -47.28
CA VAL A 8 -31.59 -4.82 -47.76
C VAL A 8 -30.44 -3.87 -47.44
N ASP A 9 -30.62 -2.56 -47.64
CA ASP A 9 -29.62 -1.54 -47.31
C ASP A 9 -29.37 -1.46 -45.79
N ALA A 10 -30.42 -1.56 -44.98
CA ALA A 10 -30.29 -1.67 -43.52
C ALA A 10 -29.53 -2.94 -43.11
N LEU A 11 -29.79 -4.08 -43.76
CA LEU A 11 -29.08 -5.34 -43.49
C LEU A 11 -27.60 -5.26 -43.84
N VAL A 12 -27.25 -4.66 -44.98
CA VAL A 12 -25.85 -4.46 -45.41
C VAL A 12 -25.13 -3.44 -44.52
N ALA A 13 -25.79 -2.34 -44.14
CA ALA A 13 -25.24 -1.34 -43.21
C ALA A 13 -24.95 -1.96 -41.83
N SER A 14 -25.87 -2.80 -41.32
CA SER A 14 -25.72 -3.49 -40.04
C SER A 14 -24.56 -4.49 -40.01
N ARG A 15 -23.94 -4.83 -41.14
CA ARG A 15 -22.79 -5.76 -41.23
C ARG A 15 -21.53 -5.12 -41.79
N SER A 16 -21.57 -3.84 -42.16
CA SER A 16 -20.41 -3.13 -42.69
C SER A 16 -19.39 -2.81 -41.60
N PRO A 17 -18.09 -3.00 -41.83
CA PRO A 17 -17.05 -2.68 -40.86
C PRO A 17 -17.03 -1.17 -40.61
N LEU A 18 -17.01 -0.77 -39.34
CA LEU A 18 -16.77 0.62 -38.97
C LEU A 18 -15.29 0.97 -39.16
N PRO A 19 -14.95 2.24 -39.41
CA PRO A 19 -13.56 2.70 -39.39
C PRO A 19 -12.84 2.31 -38.08
N PRO A 20 -11.51 2.14 -38.07
CA PRO A 20 -10.77 1.87 -36.84
C PRO A 20 -11.02 2.94 -35.76
N PRO A 21 -10.95 2.62 -34.45
CA PRO A 21 -11.30 3.56 -33.38
C PRO A 21 -10.57 4.92 -33.45
N ALA A 22 -9.28 4.91 -33.83
CA ALA A 22 -8.49 6.11 -34.04
C ALA A 22 -9.06 7.02 -35.15
N GLU A 23 -9.58 6.43 -36.22
CA GLU A 23 -10.21 7.14 -37.33
C GLU A 23 -11.56 7.72 -36.95
N ARG A 24 -12.34 7.02 -36.12
CA ARG A 24 -13.61 7.53 -35.56
C ARG A 24 -13.37 8.83 -34.79
N LYS A 25 -12.36 8.81 -33.91
CA LYS A 25 -11.94 9.97 -33.12
C LYS A 25 -11.44 11.12 -33.99
N ARG A 26 -10.59 10.81 -34.99
CA ARG A 26 -10.07 11.82 -35.95
C ARG A 26 -11.20 12.53 -36.66
N LEU A 27 -12.16 11.79 -37.23
CA LEU A 27 -13.31 12.34 -37.97
C LEU A 27 -14.18 13.23 -37.09
N ARG A 28 -14.48 12.81 -35.86
CA ARG A 28 -15.23 13.63 -34.89
C ARG A 28 -14.48 14.93 -34.58
N GLN A 29 -13.18 14.83 -34.27
CA GLN A 29 -12.36 15.99 -33.92
C GLN A 29 -12.15 16.95 -35.10
N ALA A 30 -11.98 16.43 -36.31
CA ALA A 30 -11.85 17.23 -37.52
C ALA A 30 -13.11 18.07 -37.80
N HIS A 31 -14.28 17.57 -37.41
CA HIS A 31 -15.53 18.32 -37.47
C HIS A 31 -15.82 19.20 -36.25
N GLY A 32 -14.95 19.19 -35.22
CA GLY A 32 -15.13 19.96 -34.00
C GLY A 32 -16.23 19.44 -33.05
N LEU A 33 -16.77 18.25 -33.29
CA LEU A 33 -17.82 17.67 -32.43
C LEU A 33 -17.24 17.20 -31.10
N THR A 34 -17.89 17.54 -30.00
CA THR A 34 -17.60 16.99 -28.66
C THR A 34 -18.18 15.59 -28.50
N LEU A 35 -17.68 14.84 -27.51
CA LEU A 35 -18.25 13.53 -27.19
C LEU A 35 -19.72 13.64 -26.69
N ASP A 36 -20.07 14.75 -26.06
CA ASP A 36 -21.42 14.98 -25.52
C ASP A 36 -22.43 15.23 -26.64
N GLU A 37 -22.05 15.98 -27.68
CA GLU A 37 -22.91 16.24 -28.84
C GLU A 37 -23.20 14.96 -29.63
N VAL A 38 -22.19 14.11 -29.84
CA VAL A 38 -22.37 12.80 -30.50
C VAL A 38 -23.22 11.87 -29.64
N ALA A 39 -22.99 11.87 -28.32
CA ALA A 39 -23.75 11.05 -27.39
C ALA A 39 -25.23 11.47 -27.33
N ALA A 40 -25.50 12.78 -27.29
CA ALA A 40 -26.86 13.33 -27.30
C ALA A 40 -27.60 12.99 -28.62
N ALA A 41 -26.94 13.15 -29.77
CA ALA A 41 -27.53 12.84 -31.08
C ALA A 41 -27.88 11.34 -31.23
N LEU A 42 -27.11 10.46 -30.60
CA LEU A 42 -27.29 9.01 -30.63
C LEU A 42 -28.09 8.48 -29.43
N GLN A 43 -28.55 9.35 -28.52
CA GLN A 43 -29.24 9.00 -27.28
C GLN A 43 -28.49 8.00 -26.39
N VAL A 44 -27.16 8.09 -26.36
CA VAL A 44 -26.28 7.26 -25.52
C VAL A 44 -25.53 8.11 -24.49
N ARG A 45 -24.85 7.47 -23.54
CA ARG A 45 -23.98 8.17 -22.59
C ARG A 45 -22.66 8.56 -23.27
N ARG A 46 -22.08 9.71 -22.87
CA ARG A 46 -20.72 10.16 -23.29
C ARG A 46 -19.67 9.05 -23.18
N ALA A 47 -19.71 8.29 -22.09
CA ALA A 47 -18.78 7.19 -21.84
C ALA A 47 -18.88 6.06 -22.89
N THR A 48 -20.06 5.87 -23.48
CA THR A 48 -20.30 4.86 -24.52
C THR A 48 -19.61 5.25 -25.82
N VAL A 49 -19.75 6.50 -26.28
CA VAL A 49 -19.05 7.01 -27.48
C VAL A 49 -17.54 7.00 -27.27
N SER A 50 -17.08 7.42 -26.08
CA SER A 50 -15.66 7.33 -25.68
C SER A 50 -15.14 5.87 -25.72
N GLY A 51 -15.96 4.91 -25.27
CA GLY A 51 -15.66 3.48 -25.37
C GLY A 51 -15.51 2.98 -26.81
N TRP A 52 -16.35 3.47 -27.73
CA TRP A 52 -16.30 3.14 -29.16
C TRP A 52 -15.09 3.74 -29.88
N GLU A 53 -14.68 4.95 -29.53
CA GLU A 53 -13.48 5.62 -30.07
C GLU A 53 -12.17 5.10 -29.46
N ALA A 54 -12.24 4.47 -28.28
CA ALA A 54 -11.10 3.82 -27.64
C ALA A 54 -10.98 2.32 -27.96
N GLY A 55 -11.91 1.76 -28.73
CA GLY A 55 -11.94 0.32 -29.07
C GLY A 55 -12.26 -0.61 -27.89
N LYS A 56 -12.76 -0.06 -26.77
CA LYS A 56 -13.11 -0.84 -25.57
C LYS A 56 -14.44 -1.57 -25.71
N THR A 57 -15.35 -0.99 -26.48
CA THR A 57 -16.67 -1.54 -26.81
C THR A 57 -16.97 -1.24 -28.27
N GLU A 58 -17.75 -2.09 -28.93
CA GLU A 58 -18.28 -1.81 -30.28
C GLU A 58 -19.77 -1.43 -30.15
N PRO A 59 -20.27 -0.49 -30.97
CA PRO A 59 -21.68 -0.11 -30.97
C PRO A 59 -22.55 -1.28 -31.42
N ARG A 60 -23.74 -1.39 -30.84
CA ARG A 60 -24.74 -2.42 -31.19
C ARG A 60 -25.92 -1.77 -31.92
N PRO A 61 -26.73 -2.51 -32.69
CA PRO A 61 -27.98 -1.98 -33.22
C PRO A 61 -28.96 -1.62 -32.08
N PRO A 62 -29.75 -0.53 -32.22
CA PRO A 62 -29.88 0.35 -33.39
C PRO A 62 -28.83 1.48 -33.49
N GLU A 63 -28.07 1.79 -32.44
CA GLU A 63 -27.19 2.97 -32.39
C GLU A 63 -25.97 2.86 -33.33
N ARG A 64 -25.54 1.64 -33.62
CA ARG A 64 -24.46 1.37 -34.58
C ARG A 64 -24.74 1.93 -35.96
N ASP A 65 -25.97 1.85 -36.44
CA ASP A 65 -26.31 2.27 -37.79
C ASP A 65 -26.31 3.80 -37.91
N ALA A 66 -26.85 4.48 -36.89
CA ALA A 66 -26.79 5.93 -36.79
C ALA A 66 -25.34 6.43 -36.66
N TYR A 67 -24.50 5.75 -35.86
CA TYR A 67 -23.09 6.09 -35.72
C TYR A 67 -22.28 5.85 -37.00
N ALA A 68 -22.54 4.74 -37.70
CA ALA A 68 -21.93 4.46 -39.01
C ALA A 68 -22.27 5.55 -40.03
N ARG A 69 -23.53 6.01 -40.05
CA ARG A 69 -23.99 7.08 -40.95
C ARG A 69 -23.31 8.41 -40.66
N LEU A 70 -23.18 8.78 -39.38
CA LEU A 70 -22.42 9.95 -38.95
C LEU A 70 -20.97 9.89 -39.45
N LEU A 71 -20.27 8.79 -39.16
CA LEU A 71 -18.88 8.62 -39.56
C LEU A 71 -18.68 8.62 -41.08
N LYS A 72 -19.60 8.04 -41.85
CA LYS A 72 -19.57 8.07 -43.32
C LYS A 72 -19.69 9.49 -43.87
N GLN A 73 -20.58 10.31 -43.29
CA GLN A 73 -20.73 11.71 -43.70
C GLN A 73 -19.49 12.54 -43.32
N LEU A 74 -18.94 12.33 -42.13
CA LEU A 74 -17.70 13.00 -41.72
C LEU A 74 -16.51 12.59 -42.60
N ALA A 75 -16.41 11.32 -43.01
CA ALA A 75 -15.35 10.85 -43.90
C ALA A 75 -15.40 11.48 -45.30
N GLN A 76 -16.60 11.83 -45.79
CA GLN A 76 -16.76 12.57 -47.05
C GLN A 76 -16.28 14.03 -46.93
N LEU A 77 -16.49 14.65 -45.76
CA LEU A 77 -16.05 16.02 -45.47
C LEU A 77 -14.55 16.11 -45.16
N TYR A 78 -13.98 15.05 -44.58
CA TYR A 78 -12.58 14.99 -44.13
C TYR A 78 -11.87 13.74 -44.66
N PRO A 79 -11.66 13.63 -45.99
CA PRO A 79 -10.96 12.48 -46.58
C PRO A 79 -9.55 12.32 -45.99
N ALA A 80 -9.17 11.09 -45.68
CA ALA A 80 -7.84 10.79 -45.16
C ALA A 80 -6.77 11.09 -46.23
N THR A 81 -5.77 11.90 -45.89
CA THR A 81 -4.60 12.13 -46.73
C THR A 81 -3.54 11.10 -46.34
N ASP A 82 -3.07 10.29 -47.29
CA ASP A 82 -1.99 9.33 -47.06
C ASP A 82 -0.68 10.07 -46.75
N ALA A 83 -0.09 9.81 -45.57
CA ALA A 83 1.35 9.50 -45.34
C ALA A 83 1.87 9.90 -43.94
N ALA A 84 2.31 8.88 -43.20
CA ALA A 84 3.60 8.70 -42.52
C ALA A 84 4.33 9.84 -41.73
N ALA A 85 4.75 9.42 -40.52
CA ALA A 85 5.91 9.84 -39.70
C ALA A 85 5.77 11.06 -38.74
N PRO A 86 6.30 10.97 -37.50
CA PRO A 86 6.17 12.00 -36.47
C PRO A 86 7.30 13.04 -36.57
N PRO A 87 7.06 14.34 -36.25
CA PRO A 87 8.16 15.28 -36.08
C PRO A 87 8.42 15.64 -34.60
N LYS A 88 9.72 15.81 -34.35
CA LYS A 88 10.40 16.31 -33.15
C LYS A 88 10.26 17.84 -33.00
N ASP A 89 10.48 18.27 -31.76
CA ASP A 89 10.82 19.59 -31.20
C ASP A 89 11.02 20.85 -32.08
N THR A 90 10.31 21.91 -31.65
CA THR A 90 10.66 23.38 -31.58
C THR A 90 10.80 24.21 -32.88
N PRO A 91 10.69 25.58 -32.88
CA PRO A 91 10.36 26.58 -31.83
C PRO A 91 9.31 27.69 -32.22
N VAL A 92 9.00 28.55 -31.24
CA VAL A 92 8.09 29.75 -31.20
C VAL A 92 8.40 30.85 -32.25
N PRO A 93 7.44 31.72 -32.66
CA PRO A 93 7.21 33.07 -32.01
C PRO A 93 5.73 33.57 -32.12
N GLY A 94 5.18 34.56 -31.41
CA GLY A 94 5.58 35.50 -30.37
C GLY A 94 4.46 36.53 -30.10
N THR A 95 4.38 37.01 -28.84
CA THR A 95 3.95 38.37 -28.36
C THR A 95 2.46 38.80 -28.56
N PRO A 96 1.85 39.70 -27.74
CA PRO A 96 2.48 40.71 -26.90
C PRO A 96 1.98 40.96 -25.46
N ALA A 97 2.80 41.78 -24.80
CA ALA A 97 2.95 42.13 -23.39
C ALA A 97 1.86 43.03 -22.77
N THR A 98 1.85 43.06 -21.44
CA THR A 98 1.60 44.28 -20.62
C THR A 98 2.30 44.12 -19.24
N PRO A 99 2.67 45.23 -18.56
CA PRO A 99 3.94 45.34 -17.83
C PRO A 99 3.85 45.19 -16.30
N THR A 100 4.98 44.76 -15.71
CA THR A 100 5.33 44.86 -14.29
C THR A 100 6.01 46.19 -13.98
N PRO A 101 5.87 46.72 -12.75
CA PRO A 101 6.94 47.49 -12.13
C PRO A 101 7.39 46.92 -10.77
N ALA A 102 8.70 46.98 -10.54
CA ALA A 102 9.40 46.85 -9.25
C ALA A 102 10.70 47.68 -9.35
N PRO A 103 11.45 47.97 -8.27
CA PRO A 103 11.14 48.13 -6.85
C PRO A 103 11.67 49.47 -6.28
N ALA A 104 11.33 49.84 -5.03
CA ALA A 104 12.14 50.79 -4.25
C ALA A 104 11.96 50.58 -2.73
N ALA A 105 13.08 50.42 -2.03
CA ALA A 105 13.23 50.66 -0.59
C ALA A 105 13.99 51.99 -0.40
N PRO A 106 13.79 52.69 0.73
CA PRO A 106 14.80 52.62 1.80
C PRO A 106 14.23 52.64 3.24
N ALA A 107 15.05 52.21 4.20
CA ALA A 107 14.88 52.35 5.66
C ALA A 107 15.63 53.61 6.17
N PRO A 108 15.80 53.89 7.50
CA PRO A 108 15.06 53.56 8.73
C PRO A 108 14.77 54.82 9.61
N SER A 109 13.99 54.69 10.70
CA SER A 109 14.16 55.55 11.90
C SER A 109 13.60 54.90 13.17
N ALA A 110 14.34 55.10 14.26
CA ALA A 110 14.20 54.53 15.60
C ALA A 110 13.16 55.25 16.48
N ALA A 111 12.65 54.54 17.51
CA ALA A 111 12.53 55.00 18.91
C ALA A 111 11.77 53.95 19.78
N THR A 112 12.46 53.39 20.78
CA THR A 112 12.10 53.26 22.23
C THR A 112 10.61 53.29 22.63
N ASP A 113 10.06 52.52 23.57
CA ASP A 113 10.62 51.91 24.79
C ASP A 113 9.52 51.07 25.50
N GLN A 114 9.94 50.31 26.52
CA GLN A 114 9.20 49.79 27.70
C GLN A 114 8.70 48.33 27.76
N THR A 115 9.55 47.53 28.42
CA THR A 115 9.28 46.39 29.34
C THR A 115 8.22 46.72 30.40
N PRO A 116 7.50 45.72 30.97
CA PRO A 116 7.93 45.16 32.25
C PRO A 116 7.86 43.62 32.37
N GLU A 117 8.82 43.07 33.12
CA GLU A 117 8.93 41.69 33.62
C GLU A 117 8.17 41.52 34.97
N PRO A 118 8.15 40.35 35.65
CA PRO A 118 6.94 39.58 35.96
C PRO A 118 6.64 39.51 37.49
N PRO A 119 5.71 38.64 37.92
CA PRO A 119 5.87 37.99 39.22
C PRO A 119 5.80 36.45 39.17
N PRO A 120 6.29 35.77 40.23
CA PRO A 120 6.78 34.40 40.16
C PRO A 120 5.86 33.35 40.83
N GLY A 121 6.11 32.09 40.46
CA GLY A 121 6.11 30.96 41.39
C GLY A 121 4.82 30.18 41.58
N SER A 122 4.80 28.92 41.15
CA SER A 122 4.54 27.79 42.06
C SER A 122 4.97 26.47 41.40
N ALA A 123 5.76 25.70 42.15
CA ALA A 123 6.31 24.42 41.78
C ALA A 123 5.79 23.31 42.70
N ALA A 124 5.92 22.07 42.18
CA ALA A 124 5.89 20.74 42.83
C ALA A 124 4.58 19.92 42.70
N PRO A 125 4.64 18.57 42.78
CA PRO A 125 5.75 17.64 42.48
C PRO A 125 5.33 16.44 41.58
N GLN A 126 6.30 15.86 40.85
CA GLN A 126 6.17 14.52 40.25
C GLN A 126 6.84 13.46 41.15
N PRO A 127 6.27 12.23 41.24
CA PRO A 127 6.78 11.18 42.12
C PRO A 127 7.98 10.42 41.51
N THR A 128 8.93 10.11 42.39
CA THR A 128 10.18 9.37 42.17
C THR A 128 9.96 7.85 42.08
N GLY A 129 10.64 7.20 41.14
CA GLY A 129 10.94 5.76 41.14
C GLY A 129 12.43 5.53 40.87
N PRO A 130 13.06 4.46 41.41
CA PRO A 130 14.49 4.46 41.71
C PRO A 130 15.41 4.04 40.55
N ALA A 131 16.63 4.56 40.65
CA ALA A 131 17.75 4.45 39.73
C ALA A 131 18.38 3.05 39.66
N ALA A 132 18.88 2.70 38.46
CA ALA A 132 19.84 1.62 38.23
C ALA A 132 21.14 2.18 37.63
N VAL A 133 22.24 1.62 38.09
CA VAL A 133 23.65 2.06 38.00
C VAL A 133 24.25 1.94 36.59
N PRO A 134 25.13 2.86 36.13
CA PRO A 134 26.03 2.61 35.02
C PRO A 134 27.51 2.46 35.47
N ARG A 135 28.20 1.41 35.01
CA ARG A 135 29.69 1.30 35.00
C ARG A 135 30.20 1.41 33.54
N PRO A 136 31.45 1.83 33.32
CA PRO A 136 31.77 2.78 32.25
C PRO A 136 32.44 2.12 31.04
N ALA A 137 32.27 2.79 29.89
CA ALA A 137 32.99 2.54 28.65
C ALA A 137 34.43 3.04 28.72
N ALA A 138 35.37 2.21 28.25
CA ALA A 138 36.77 2.57 28.09
C ALA A 138 37.00 3.34 26.79
N ARG A 139 37.83 4.37 26.93
CA ARG A 139 38.24 5.39 25.97
C ARG A 139 39.40 4.85 25.11
N ALA A 140 39.33 5.00 23.80
CA ALA A 140 40.49 4.85 22.92
C ALA A 140 40.60 6.06 21.99
N THR A 141 41.79 6.65 22.01
CA THR A 141 42.18 7.95 21.47
C THR A 141 42.46 7.93 19.97
N THR A 142 42.09 9.03 19.32
CA THR A 142 42.41 9.44 17.96
C THR A 142 43.91 9.64 17.72
N ARG A 143 44.41 9.18 16.57
CA ARG A 143 45.57 9.78 15.89
C ARG A 143 45.40 9.70 14.38
N GLN A 144 45.35 10.87 13.74
CA GLN A 144 45.40 11.06 12.30
C GLN A 144 46.85 11.03 11.82
N SER A 145 47.08 10.49 10.63
CA SER A 145 48.14 10.95 9.73
C SER A 145 47.78 10.65 8.29
N SER A 146 47.89 11.68 7.46
CA SER A 146 47.67 11.72 6.02
C SER A 146 48.97 11.42 5.27
N THR A 147 48.91 10.77 4.10
CA THR A 147 49.68 11.14 2.90
C THR A 147 49.19 10.39 1.66
N SER A 148 49.27 11.10 0.54
CA SER A 148 48.83 10.78 -0.81
C SER A 148 49.86 9.93 -1.58
N ARG A 149 49.38 8.99 -2.43
CA ARG A 149 49.84 8.72 -3.82
C ARG A 149 49.07 7.56 -4.48
N ARG A 150 48.60 7.77 -5.71
CA ARG A 150 48.16 6.76 -6.72
C ARG A 150 49.21 6.80 -7.88
N PRO A 151 49.21 5.90 -8.90
CA PRO A 151 48.43 4.67 -9.09
C PRO A 151 49.26 3.44 -9.55
N GLY A 152 48.70 2.23 -9.43
CA GLY A 152 49.23 1.02 -10.05
C GLY A 152 48.22 -0.11 -10.06
N THR A 153 47.86 -0.58 -11.24
CA THR A 153 46.91 -1.67 -11.54
C THR A 153 47.37 -3.02 -11.01
N LYS A 154 46.71 -3.57 -9.98
CA LYS A 154 46.74 -5.00 -9.64
C LYS A 154 45.40 -5.48 -9.04
N LYS A 155 44.86 -6.51 -9.68
CA LYS A 155 43.87 -7.53 -9.27
C LYS A 155 43.33 -7.40 -7.83
N ALA A 156 42.04 -7.07 -7.71
CA ALA A 156 41.35 -6.94 -6.43
C ALA A 156 41.17 -8.30 -5.75
N ALA A 157 41.66 -8.40 -4.51
CA ALA A 157 41.32 -9.43 -3.55
C ALA A 157 39.91 -9.17 -2.97
N PRO A 158 39.17 -10.22 -2.55
CA PRO A 158 37.80 -10.08 -2.10
C PRO A 158 37.70 -9.13 -0.90
N ALA A 159 36.76 -8.19 -0.99
CA ALA A 159 36.39 -7.31 0.11
C ALA A 159 35.88 -8.15 1.30
N ASN A 160 36.26 -7.73 2.50
CA ASN A 160 35.87 -8.36 3.77
C ASN A 160 34.37 -8.69 3.80
N PRO A 161 33.97 -9.94 4.11
CA PRO A 161 32.58 -10.30 4.28
C PRO A 161 32.01 -9.58 5.52
N PRO A 162 30.73 -9.22 5.53
CA PRO A 162 30.07 -8.80 6.74
C PRO A 162 30.18 -9.90 7.80
N THR A 163 30.49 -9.49 9.02
CA THR A 163 30.74 -10.33 10.20
C THR A 163 29.63 -11.36 10.43
N THR A 164 30.02 -12.63 10.23
CA THR A 164 29.59 -13.90 10.81
C THR A 164 28.51 -13.89 11.91
N ASP A 165 27.31 -14.32 11.53
CA ASP A 165 26.56 -15.42 12.18
C ASP A 165 25.62 -16.10 11.15
N ALA A 166 26.12 -16.26 9.91
CA ALA A 166 25.34 -16.83 8.82
C ALA A 166 25.31 -18.35 8.93
N ASP A 167 24.10 -18.93 8.93
CA ASP A 167 23.92 -20.39 8.92
C ASP A 167 24.64 -20.98 7.69
N PRO A 168 25.64 -21.87 7.88
CA PRO A 168 26.45 -22.39 6.77
C PRO A 168 25.62 -23.16 5.73
N ARG A 169 24.39 -23.58 6.07
CA ARG A 169 23.45 -24.18 5.12
C ARG A 169 22.98 -23.20 4.04
N PHE A 170 23.04 -21.90 4.33
CA PHE A 170 22.52 -20.82 3.50
C PHE A 170 23.62 -19.82 3.13
N ALA A 171 24.84 -20.31 2.92
CA ALA A 171 26.03 -19.49 2.69
C ALA A 171 25.89 -18.51 1.50
N ASN A 172 25.10 -18.89 0.49
CA ASN A 172 24.89 -18.09 -0.71
C ASN A 172 23.63 -17.19 -0.63
N GLY A 173 22.97 -17.16 0.53
CA GLY A 173 21.85 -16.27 0.80
C GLY A 173 20.48 -16.81 0.34
N PRO A 174 19.45 -15.95 0.36
CA PRO A 174 18.06 -16.36 0.19
C PRO A 174 17.65 -16.65 -1.26
N LEU A 175 18.38 -16.10 -2.24
CA LEU A 175 17.98 -16.11 -3.64
C LEU A 175 19.16 -16.00 -4.61
N LEU A 176 18.92 -16.43 -5.86
CA LEU A 176 19.76 -16.09 -7.01
C LEU A 176 18.88 -15.58 -8.16
N VAL A 177 19.40 -14.61 -8.92
CA VAL A 177 18.92 -14.26 -10.26
C VAL A 177 19.68 -15.13 -11.25
N ILE A 178 18.96 -15.99 -11.95
CA ILE A 178 19.51 -16.93 -12.92
C ILE A 178 19.39 -16.32 -14.30
N ASP A 179 20.51 -16.25 -14.99
CA ASP A 179 20.61 -15.73 -16.35
C ASP A 179 21.41 -16.70 -17.24
N ALA A 180 21.29 -16.56 -18.55
CA ALA A 180 22.01 -17.37 -19.51
C ALA A 180 22.60 -16.52 -20.64
N ASP A 181 23.79 -16.89 -21.09
CA ASP A 181 24.41 -16.25 -22.25
C ASP A 181 24.05 -16.95 -23.58
N ASP A 182 24.46 -16.35 -24.69
CA ASP A 182 24.28 -16.89 -26.05
C ASP A 182 24.96 -18.27 -26.22
N GLY A 183 25.97 -18.58 -25.39
CA GLY A 183 26.68 -19.85 -25.33
C GLY A 183 25.97 -20.94 -24.53
N SER A 184 24.76 -20.67 -24.02
CA SER A 184 23.99 -21.56 -23.12
C SER A 184 24.66 -21.83 -21.76
N GLN A 185 25.68 -21.06 -21.38
CA GLN A 185 26.24 -21.04 -20.03
C GLN A 185 25.26 -20.29 -19.13
N VAL A 186 25.01 -20.85 -17.95
CA VAL A 186 24.05 -20.30 -16.99
C VAL A 186 24.81 -19.77 -15.78
N THR A 187 24.48 -18.55 -15.39
CA THR A 187 25.10 -17.85 -14.26
C THR A 187 24.03 -17.45 -13.25
N GLY A 188 24.32 -17.65 -11.97
CA GLY A 188 23.50 -17.21 -10.86
C GLY A 188 24.12 -16.01 -10.15
N TYR A 189 23.40 -14.89 -10.13
CA TYR A 189 23.79 -13.66 -9.45
C TYR A 189 23.12 -13.59 -8.08
N GLY A 190 23.91 -13.40 -7.04
CA GLY A 190 23.48 -13.34 -5.65
C GLY A 190 23.85 -12.03 -4.96
N ILE A 191 23.51 -11.96 -3.67
CA ILE A 191 23.74 -10.77 -2.85
C ILE A 191 25.24 -10.51 -2.67
N GLY A 192 25.64 -9.24 -2.65
CA GLY A 192 27.02 -8.84 -2.38
C GLY A 192 27.98 -9.11 -3.55
N GLY A 193 27.45 -9.21 -4.77
CA GLY A 193 28.25 -9.51 -5.96
C GLY A 193 28.62 -10.98 -6.10
N LEU A 194 27.91 -11.88 -5.42
CA LEU A 194 28.08 -13.32 -5.59
C LEU A 194 27.74 -13.72 -7.03
N VAL A 195 28.60 -14.50 -7.66
CA VAL A 195 28.38 -15.08 -8.98
C VAL A 195 28.69 -16.57 -8.92
N LEU A 196 27.75 -17.40 -9.38
CA LEU A 196 27.86 -18.85 -9.38
C LEU A 196 27.68 -19.40 -10.79
N ASP A 197 28.52 -20.36 -11.18
CA ASP A 197 28.26 -21.19 -12.35
C ASP A 197 27.13 -22.18 -12.04
N VAL A 198 26.12 -22.24 -12.91
CA VAL A 198 24.95 -23.10 -12.74
C VAL A 198 25.01 -24.25 -13.74
N PRO A 199 25.40 -25.47 -13.31
CA PRO A 199 25.61 -26.60 -14.22
C PRO A 199 24.30 -27.25 -14.72
N ALA A 200 23.16 -26.81 -14.20
CA ALA A 200 21.85 -27.41 -14.46
C ALA A 200 21.38 -27.17 -15.90
N LYS A 201 21.10 -28.26 -16.63
CA LYS A 201 20.68 -28.23 -18.05
C LYS A 201 19.17 -28.25 -18.29
N SER A 202 18.37 -28.45 -17.24
CA SER A 202 16.90 -28.47 -17.26
C SER A 202 16.34 -27.81 -16.00
N LEU A 203 15.07 -27.39 -16.03
CA LEU A 203 14.42 -26.81 -14.84
C LEU A 203 14.39 -27.80 -13.67
N SER A 204 14.16 -29.09 -13.93
CA SER A 204 14.20 -30.12 -12.90
C SER A 204 15.59 -30.27 -12.27
N ALA A 205 16.65 -30.23 -13.08
CA ALA A 205 18.03 -30.28 -12.61
C ALA A 205 18.39 -29.00 -11.83
N LEU A 206 17.84 -27.85 -12.22
CA LEU A 206 18.05 -26.57 -11.54
C LEU A 206 17.46 -26.61 -10.12
N VAL A 207 16.25 -27.14 -9.97
CA VAL A 207 15.60 -27.33 -8.66
C VAL A 207 16.40 -28.28 -7.77
N GLU A 208 16.90 -29.39 -8.32
CA GLU A 208 17.75 -30.35 -7.59
C GLU A 208 19.08 -29.72 -7.14
N TRP A 209 19.79 -29.05 -8.06
CA TRP A 209 21.04 -28.34 -7.76
C TRP A 209 20.84 -27.27 -6.69
N THR A 210 19.73 -26.53 -6.77
CA THR A 210 19.38 -25.49 -5.79
C THR A 210 19.28 -26.03 -4.37
N LEU A 211 18.70 -27.23 -4.21
CA LEU A 211 18.49 -27.85 -2.89
C LEU A 211 19.72 -28.59 -2.36
N LYS A 212 20.58 -29.11 -3.23
CA LYS A 212 21.71 -29.97 -2.86
C LYS A 212 23.05 -29.25 -2.79
N GLU A 213 23.26 -28.27 -3.66
CA GLU A 213 24.60 -27.72 -3.94
C GLU A 213 24.63 -26.19 -3.83
N ALA A 214 23.55 -25.49 -4.16
CA ALA A 214 23.56 -24.03 -4.24
C ALA A 214 23.63 -23.31 -2.87
N GLN A 215 23.42 -24.03 -1.76
CA GLN A 215 23.43 -23.46 -0.40
C GLN A 215 22.56 -22.19 -0.26
N LEU A 216 21.35 -22.26 -0.84
CA LEU A 216 20.38 -21.16 -0.82
C LEU A 216 19.27 -21.41 0.22
N GLY A 217 18.80 -20.31 0.80
CA GLY A 217 17.68 -20.28 1.75
C GLY A 217 17.87 -19.19 2.79
N ALA A 218 16.99 -19.15 3.79
CA ALA A 218 17.20 -18.28 4.94
C ALA A 218 16.75 -18.95 6.23
N GLY A 219 17.43 -18.65 7.33
CA GLY A 219 17.07 -19.14 8.64
C GLY A 219 15.65 -18.71 9.04
N ARG A 220 14.95 -19.58 9.76
CA ARG A 220 13.63 -19.29 10.33
C ARG A 220 13.61 -17.99 11.14
N LEU A 221 12.54 -17.20 11.00
CA LEU A 221 12.35 -15.95 11.75
C LEU A 221 11.88 -16.16 13.20
N HIS A 222 11.40 -17.37 13.52
CA HIS A 222 10.94 -17.75 14.87
C HIS A 222 11.44 -19.16 15.18
N GLY A 223 11.78 -19.45 16.45
CA GLY A 223 12.35 -20.74 16.86
C GLY A 223 11.46 -21.96 16.54
N SER A 224 10.14 -21.80 16.65
CA SER A 224 9.13 -22.80 16.24
C SER A 224 8.74 -22.73 14.76
N GLY A 225 9.34 -21.82 13.99
CA GLY A 225 9.06 -21.59 12.58
C GLY A 225 9.80 -22.54 11.65
N LYS A 226 9.75 -22.23 10.36
CA LYS A 226 10.41 -22.99 9.29
C LYS A 226 11.46 -22.10 8.61
N ASP A 227 12.54 -22.70 8.17
CA ASP A 227 13.50 -22.04 7.29
C ASP A 227 12.80 -21.64 5.98
N ALA A 228 13.20 -20.50 5.43
CA ALA A 228 12.66 -19.99 4.18
C ALA A 228 13.19 -20.83 3.01
N ASP A 229 12.29 -21.15 2.09
CA ASP A 229 12.65 -21.86 0.85
C ASP A 229 13.54 -20.94 -0.01
N PRO A 230 14.54 -21.49 -0.72
CA PRO A 230 15.32 -20.73 -1.69
C PRO A 230 14.43 -20.18 -2.81
N LEU A 231 14.78 -18.99 -3.30
CA LEU A 231 14.12 -18.33 -4.42
C LEU A 231 15.06 -18.25 -5.63
N LEU A 232 14.58 -18.70 -6.78
CA LEU A 232 15.22 -18.45 -8.07
C LEU A 232 14.42 -17.41 -8.83
N VAL A 233 15.09 -16.37 -9.30
CA VAL A 233 14.52 -15.35 -10.18
C VAL A 233 15.03 -15.66 -11.59
N LEU A 234 14.14 -15.97 -12.53
CA LEU A 234 14.55 -16.37 -13.89
C LEU A 234 14.41 -15.19 -14.83
N THR A 235 15.51 -14.75 -15.45
CA THR A 235 15.48 -13.77 -16.54
C THR A 235 14.81 -14.35 -17.80
N GLU A 236 14.61 -13.52 -18.81
CA GLU A 236 14.09 -13.96 -20.11
C GLU A 236 15.00 -15.03 -20.75
N ALA A 237 16.32 -14.79 -20.77
CA ALA A 237 17.30 -15.74 -21.29
C ALA A 237 17.31 -17.06 -20.50
N ALA A 238 17.18 -17.01 -19.17
CA ALA A 238 17.06 -18.22 -18.37
C ALA A 238 15.74 -18.97 -18.66
N CYS A 239 14.63 -18.26 -18.89
CA CYS A 239 13.36 -18.89 -19.27
C CYS A 239 13.52 -19.67 -20.57
N GLU A 240 14.09 -19.07 -21.61
CA GLU A 240 14.37 -19.76 -22.89
C GLU A 240 15.29 -20.96 -22.69
N ARG A 241 16.39 -20.77 -21.95
CA ARG A 241 17.37 -21.82 -21.65
C ARG A 241 16.75 -23.06 -21.00
N TYR A 242 15.74 -22.85 -20.16
CA TYR A 242 15.02 -23.91 -19.45
C TYR A 242 13.71 -24.34 -20.12
N GLY A 243 13.41 -23.84 -21.31
CA GLY A 243 12.25 -24.23 -22.11
C GLY A 243 10.92 -23.70 -21.59
N LEU A 244 10.95 -22.59 -20.84
CA LEU A 244 9.78 -21.80 -20.47
C LEU A 244 9.55 -20.71 -21.53
N PRO A 245 8.31 -20.31 -21.80
CA PRO A 245 8.05 -19.16 -22.65
C PRO A 245 8.54 -17.87 -21.98
N VAL A 246 9.12 -16.95 -22.76
CA VAL A 246 9.57 -15.64 -22.26
C VAL A 246 8.38 -14.83 -21.76
N GLU A 247 7.30 -14.80 -22.54
CA GLU A 247 6.03 -14.15 -22.19
C GLU A 247 4.89 -15.16 -22.18
N LEU A 248 3.89 -14.92 -21.33
CA LEU A 248 2.65 -15.68 -21.34
C LEU A 248 1.74 -15.21 -22.48
N SER A 249 1.10 -16.15 -23.18
CA SER A 249 -0.01 -15.82 -24.07
C SER A 249 -1.17 -15.18 -23.30
N ASP A 250 -2.07 -14.47 -23.98
CA ASP A 250 -3.23 -13.83 -23.32
C ASP A 250 -4.09 -14.82 -22.53
N ALA A 251 -4.27 -16.03 -23.05
CA ALA A 251 -5.02 -17.09 -22.36
C ALA A 251 -4.31 -17.55 -21.07
N GLU A 252 -2.98 -17.72 -21.13
CA GLU A 252 -2.17 -18.10 -19.97
C GLU A 252 -2.07 -16.98 -18.94
N ARG A 253 -1.96 -15.73 -19.39
CA ARG A 253 -1.96 -14.53 -18.54
C ARG A 253 -3.29 -14.37 -17.81
N LEU A 254 -4.41 -14.62 -18.50
CA LEU A 254 -5.75 -14.62 -17.88
C LEU A 254 -5.92 -15.78 -16.89
N ALA A 255 -5.39 -16.96 -17.22
CA ALA A 255 -5.36 -18.12 -16.32
C ALA A 255 -4.37 -17.96 -15.15
N GLY A 256 -3.38 -17.07 -15.28
CA GLY A 256 -2.30 -16.82 -14.33
C GLY A 256 -1.27 -17.96 -14.23
N ARG A 257 -1.22 -18.88 -15.20
CA ARG A 257 -0.36 -20.08 -15.19
C ARG A 257 -0.24 -20.72 -16.57
N LEU A 258 0.81 -21.52 -16.78
CA LEU A 258 0.94 -22.42 -17.92
C LEU A 258 -0.13 -23.54 -17.88
N PRO A 259 -0.57 -24.04 -19.06
CA PRO A 259 -1.52 -25.14 -19.14
C PRO A 259 -0.92 -26.46 -18.64
N ASP A 260 -1.72 -27.31 -17.99
CA ASP A 260 -1.27 -28.55 -17.36
C ASP A 260 -0.53 -29.51 -18.33
N GLY A 261 -0.83 -29.46 -19.63
CA GLY A 261 -0.16 -30.25 -20.68
C GLY A 261 1.21 -29.74 -21.13
N HIS A 262 1.69 -28.60 -20.62
CA HIS A 262 2.95 -28.00 -21.02
C HIS A 262 4.14 -28.95 -20.82
N LYS A 263 5.10 -28.94 -21.76
CA LYS A 263 6.24 -29.89 -21.78
C LYS A 263 7.04 -29.87 -20.47
N ILE A 264 7.28 -28.69 -19.91
CA ILE A 264 8.02 -28.52 -18.65
C ILE A 264 7.27 -29.11 -17.46
N LEU A 265 5.94 -28.98 -17.41
CA LEU A 265 5.14 -29.58 -16.34
C LEU A 265 5.23 -31.10 -16.36
N ARG A 266 5.17 -31.70 -17.56
CA ARG A 266 5.40 -33.15 -17.74
C ARG A 266 6.81 -33.60 -17.35
N GLN A 267 7.83 -32.74 -17.50
CA GLN A 267 9.19 -33.05 -17.06
C GLN A 267 9.33 -32.98 -15.54
N LEU A 268 8.71 -31.97 -14.90
CA LEU A 268 8.67 -31.87 -13.45
C LEU A 268 7.95 -33.08 -12.83
N ASP A 269 6.79 -33.45 -13.38
CA ASP A 269 6.01 -34.60 -12.93
C ASP A 269 6.78 -35.93 -13.05
N ARG A 270 7.45 -36.17 -14.17
CA ARG A 270 8.35 -37.35 -14.33
C ARG A 270 9.52 -37.36 -13.36
N ALA A 271 9.96 -36.19 -12.93
CA ALA A 271 10.97 -36.03 -11.89
C ALA A 271 10.33 -35.95 -10.49
N GLU A 272 9.07 -36.37 -10.33
CA GLU A 272 8.33 -36.42 -9.06
C GLU A 272 8.20 -35.07 -8.34
N TRP A 273 8.35 -33.96 -9.07
CA TRP A 273 8.13 -32.62 -8.55
C TRP A 273 6.66 -32.22 -8.65
N GLN A 274 6.14 -31.62 -7.59
CA GLN A 274 4.77 -31.13 -7.50
C GLN A 274 4.71 -29.61 -7.56
N LEU A 275 3.57 -29.11 -8.03
CA LEU A 275 3.20 -27.70 -7.99
C LEU A 275 2.01 -27.49 -7.06
N THR A 276 1.86 -26.28 -6.55
CA THR A 276 0.63 -25.91 -5.82
C THR A 276 -0.56 -25.85 -6.78
N LYS A 277 -1.78 -25.75 -6.25
CA LYS A 277 -3.02 -25.57 -7.05
C LYS A 277 -2.95 -24.37 -8.02
N ARG A 278 -2.08 -23.38 -7.76
CA ARG A 278 -1.85 -22.23 -8.65
C ARG A 278 -1.07 -22.58 -9.92
N GLY A 279 -0.46 -23.76 -10.00
CA GLY A 279 0.35 -24.18 -11.13
C GLY A 279 1.68 -23.41 -11.24
N LEU A 280 2.24 -23.40 -12.45
CA LEU A 280 3.46 -22.67 -12.81
C LEU A 280 3.07 -21.35 -13.45
N GLY A 281 3.03 -20.29 -12.65
CA GLY A 281 2.74 -18.92 -13.07
C GLY A 281 3.88 -17.97 -12.71
N PRO A 282 3.63 -16.64 -12.68
CA PRO A 282 4.66 -15.63 -12.41
C PRO A 282 5.43 -15.88 -11.10
N TRP A 283 4.70 -16.41 -10.13
CA TRP A 283 5.26 -17.01 -8.92
C TRP A 283 4.85 -18.46 -8.85
N ALA A 284 5.81 -19.35 -8.59
CA ALA A 284 5.55 -20.77 -8.49
C ALA A 284 6.33 -21.42 -7.36
N ARG A 285 5.84 -22.56 -6.92
CA ARG A 285 6.49 -23.39 -5.91
C ARG A 285 6.61 -24.80 -6.44
N ILE A 286 7.85 -25.25 -6.60
CA ILE A 286 8.18 -26.61 -7.00
C ILE A 286 8.63 -27.35 -5.75
N TYR A 287 7.94 -28.42 -5.38
CA TYR A 287 8.20 -29.12 -4.12
C TYR A 287 7.99 -30.62 -4.19
N ARG A 288 8.57 -31.34 -3.23
CA ARG A 288 8.26 -32.73 -2.90
C ARG A 288 7.77 -32.81 -1.45
N PRO A 289 6.99 -33.86 -1.09
CA PRO A 289 6.67 -34.13 0.30
C PRO A 289 7.94 -34.14 1.16
N ALA A 290 7.87 -33.50 2.33
CA ALA A 290 9.04 -33.40 3.20
C ALA A 290 9.47 -34.80 3.67
N GLN A 291 10.78 -35.06 3.66
CA GLN A 291 11.38 -36.27 4.21
C GLN A 291 11.92 -35.95 5.60
N GLY A 292 11.21 -36.37 6.64
CA GLY A 292 11.52 -36.01 8.03
C GLY A 292 11.49 -34.49 8.23
N ARG A 293 12.64 -33.89 8.59
CA ARG A 293 12.79 -32.44 8.80
C ARG A 293 13.23 -31.69 7.53
N GLN A 294 13.62 -32.40 6.48
CA GLN A 294 14.10 -31.78 5.24
C GLN A 294 12.92 -31.41 4.34
N ARG A 295 12.73 -30.10 4.16
CA ARG A 295 11.80 -29.56 3.17
C ARG A 295 12.49 -29.53 1.82
N GLN A 296 11.79 -30.02 0.80
CA GLN A 296 12.26 -30.01 -0.58
C GLN A 296 11.36 -29.06 -1.36
N CYS A 297 11.74 -27.80 -1.42
CA CYS A 297 10.90 -26.76 -2.00
C CYS A 297 11.77 -25.61 -2.54
N VAL A 298 11.54 -25.22 -3.79
CA VAL A 298 12.15 -24.06 -4.43
C VAL A 298 11.03 -23.13 -4.90
N GLN A 299 11.16 -21.83 -4.64
CA GLN A 299 10.27 -20.80 -5.18
C GLN A 299 10.85 -20.27 -6.50
N LEU A 300 9.98 -19.96 -7.45
CA LEU A 300 10.34 -19.25 -8.68
C LEU A 300 9.67 -17.88 -8.72
N CYS A 301 10.40 -16.89 -9.23
CA CYS A 301 9.94 -15.56 -9.62
C CYS A 301 10.32 -15.34 -11.08
N ILE A 302 9.35 -15.01 -11.94
CA ILE A 302 9.58 -14.79 -13.37
C ILE A 302 9.16 -13.36 -13.73
N PRO A 303 10.10 -12.39 -13.74
CA PRO A 303 9.78 -10.97 -13.96
C PRO A 303 9.05 -10.70 -15.27
N SER A 304 9.41 -11.38 -16.36
CA SER A 304 8.76 -11.24 -17.67
C SER A 304 7.29 -11.69 -17.67
N TRP A 305 6.87 -12.48 -16.69
CA TRP A 305 5.46 -12.84 -16.47
C TRP A 305 4.76 -11.90 -15.48
N ASN A 306 5.32 -10.72 -15.24
CA ASN A 306 4.82 -9.71 -14.30
C ASN A 306 4.81 -10.20 -12.84
N ALA A 307 5.82 -11.00 -12.44
CA ALA A 307 6.01 -11.40 -11.04
C ALA A 307 6.36 -10.21 -10.13
N LEU A 308 7.11 -9.25 -10.67
CA LEU A 308 7.50 -8.00 -10.02
C LEU A 308 6.66 -6.84 -10.59
N ASP A 309 5.43 -6.68 -10.08
CA ASP A 309 4.49 -5.70 -10.63
C ASP A 309 5.00 -4.25 -10.49
N ALA A 310 4.92 -3.48 -11.58
CA ALA A 310 5.53 -2.15 -11.64
C ALA A 310 4.96 -1.12 -10.64
N ARG A 311 3.74 -1.33 -10.12
CA ARG A 311 3.16 -0.46 -9.08
C ARG A 311 3.88 -0.59 -7.74
N THR A 312 4.51 -1.75 -7.51
CA THR A 312 5.17 -2.08 -6.27
C THR A 312 6.69 -2.09 -6.41
N TRP A 313 7.17 -2.66 -7.52
CA TRP A 313 8.59 -2.91 -7.77
C TRP A 313 9.18 -1.94 -8.80
N GLY A 314 8.43 -0.93 -9.25
CA GLY A 314 8.91 0.05 -10.22
C GLY A 314 9.44 -0.61 -11.49
N HIS A 315 10.69 -0.31 -11.83
CA HIS A 315 11.36 -0.89 -12.99
C HIS A 315 12.29 -2.07 -12.63
N ALA A 316 12.10 -2.73 -11.47
CA ALA A 316 12.98 -3.81 -11.03
C ALA A 316 13.08 -4.95 -12.05
N ALA A 317 11.98 -5.26 -12.75
CA ALA A 317 11.95 -6.32 -13.76
C ALA A 317 12.89 -6.06 -14.96
N GLN A 318 13.32 -4.81 -15.16
CA GLN A 318 14.20 -4.39 -16.24
C GLN A 318 15.66 -4.16 -15.78
N LEU A 319 15.97 -4.38 -14.50
CA LEU A 319 17.33 -4.24 -13.99
C LEU A 319 18.24 -5.36 -14.49
N GLU A 320 19.53 -5.08 -14.60
CA GLU A 320 20.53 -6.10 -14.88
C GLU A 320 20.55 -7.16 -13.77
N PRO A 321 20.92 -8.42 -14.06
CA PRO A 321 20.80 -9.52 -13.10
C PRO A 321 21.43 -9.26 -11.73
N ALA A 322 22.59 -8.59 -11.69
CA ALA A 322 23.28 -8.24 -10.45
C ALA A 322 22.56 -7.16 -9.63
N GLU A 323 22.02 -6.14 -10.29
CA GLU A 323 21.23 -5.06 -9.67
C GLU A 323 19.89 -5.60 -9.16
N LEU A 324 19.24 -6.47 -9.94
CA LEU A 324 18.04 -7.17 -9.50
C LEU A 324 18.29 -8.05 -8.27
N ALA A 325 19.42 -8.77 -8.24
CA ALA A 325 19.84 -9.56 -7.08
C ALA A 325 20.08 -8.66 -5.85
N HIS A 326 20.64 -7.47 -6.04
CA HIS A 326 20.83 -6.49 -4.98
C HIS A 326 19.51 -5.97 -4.41
N VAL A 327 18.58 -5.54 -5.25
CA VAL A 327 17.24 -5.05 -4.85
C VAL A 327 16.46 -6.11 -4.09
N LEU A 328 16.30 -7.30 -4.68
CA LEU A 328 15.53 -8.38 -4.06
C LEU A 328 16.23 -8.95 -2.84
N GLY A 329 17.56 -9.00 -2.85
CA GLY A 329 18.39 -9.44 -1.73
C GLY A 329 18.28 -8.52 -0.52
N THR A 330 18.35 -7.20 -0.75
CA THR A 330 18.18 -6.19 0.30
C THR A 330 16.78 -6.27 0.90
N TYR A 331 15.75 -6.38 0.07
CA TYR A 331 14.39 -6.63 0.53
C TYR A 331 14.30 -7.94 1.34
N ALA A 332 14.91 -9.02 0.87
CA ALA A 332 14.86 -10.33 1.54
C ALA A 332 15.49 -10.29 2.94
N ALA A 333 16.65 -9.65 3.07
CA ALA A 333 17.32 -9.46 4.36
C ALA A 333 16.43 -8.64 5.31
N ARG A 334 15.87 -7.52 4.82
CA ARG A 334 15.06 -6.59 5.60
C ARG A 334 13.67 -7.09 5.94
N VAL A 335 13.02 -7.90 5.10
CA VAL A 335 11.57 -8.26 5.20
C VAL A 335 11.31 -9.77 5.27
N MET A 336 11.82 -10.53 4.33
CA MET A 336 11.92 -12.00 4.23
C MET A 336 12.09 -12.31 2.75
N THR A 337 12.62 -13.50 2.41
CA THR A 337 12.65 -13.96 1.01
C THR A 337 11.27 -13.74 0.35
N PRO A 338 11.18 -12.95 -0.74
CA PRO A 338 9.92 -12.65 -1.40
C PRO A 338 9.12 -13.92 -1.73
N ARG A 339 7.81 -13.90 -1.46
CA ARG A 339 6.91 -14.99 -1.84
C ARG A 339 5.60 -14.44 -2.40
N GLY A 340 5.45 -14.53 -3.72
CA GLY A 340 4.31 -13.92 -4.39
C GLY A 340 4.42 -12.40 -4.39
N SER A 341 3.28 -11.71 -4.55
CA SER A 341 3.25 -10.26 -4.40
C SER A 341 3.68 -9.82 -2.99
N THR A 342 4.04 -8.55 -2.83
CA THR A 342 4.35 -7.94 -1.52
C THR A 342 3.23 -8.11 -0.50
N ALA A 343 1.97 -8.06 -0.95
CA ALA A 343 0.80 -8.36 -0.12
C ALA A 343 0.81 -9.80 0.43
N VAL A 344 1.15 -10.78 -0.41
CA VAL A 344 1.31 -12.18 0.04
C VAL A 344 2.51 -12.31 0.96
N THR A 345 3.64 -11.69 0.61
CA THR A 345 4.84 -11.67 1.47
C THR A 345 4.53 -11.09 2.85
N GLY A 346 3.72 -10.04 2.95
CA GLY A 346 3.29 -9.46 4.23
C GLY A 346 2.47 -10.43 5.09
N LEU A 347 1.60 -11.23 4.47
CA LEU A 347 0.80 -12.27 5.13
C LEU A 347 1.66 -13.45 5.61
N GLU A 348 2.61 -13.86 4.77
CA GLU A 348 3.56 -14.91 5.08
C GLU A 348 4.51 -14.49 6.21
N LEU A 349 4.88 -13.22 6.25
CA LEU A 349 5.69 -12.66 7.32
C LEU A 349 4.98 -12.75 8.67
N MET A 350 3.68 -12.46 8.73
CA MET A 350 2.88 -12.64 9.95
C MET A 350 2.94 -14.08 10.45
N THR A 351 2.84 -15.05 9.53
CA THR A 351 2.88 -16.48 9.86
C THR A 351 4.30 -16.96 10.22
N ALA A 352 5.33 -16.44 9.56
CA ALA A 352 6.73 -16.80 9.82
C ALA A 352 7.19 -16.30 11.20
N LEU A 353 6.72 -15.11 11.61
CA LEU A 353 6.99 -14.55 12.94
C LEU A 353 6.09 -15.15 14.02
N ASN A 354 4.90 -15.62 13.65
CA ASN A 354 3.95 -16.24 14.57
C ASN A 354 3.49 -17.61 14.06
N PRO A 355 4.38 -18.62 14.05
CA PRO A 355 4.03 -19.95 13.58
C PRO A 355 2.87 -20.53 14.40
N PRO A 356 1.90 -21.21 13.75
CA PRO A 356 0.69 -21.67 14.43
C PRO A 356 0.94 -22.82 15.43
N THR A 357 2.09 -23.48 15.30
CA THR A 357 2.43 -24.65 16.10
C THR A 357 3.85 -24.61 16.62
N ARG A 358 4.08 -25.31 17.73
CA ARG A 358 5.38 -25.62 18.31
C ARG A 358 5.56 -27.13 18.45
N ALA A 359 6.78 -27.56 18.66
CA ALA A 359 7.05 -28.94 19.07
C ALA A 359 6.76 -29.07 20.58
N SER A 360 6.09 -30.15 20.98
CA SER A 360 5.88 -30.52 22.37
C SER A 360 7.20 -30.84 23.08
N GLU A 361 7.11 -31.09 24.38
CA GLU A 361 8.12 -31.87 25.08
C GLU A 361 8.21 -33.28 24.47
N ALA A 362 9.36 -33.94 24.65
CA ALA A 362 9.53 -35.29 24.14
C ALA A 362 8.67 -36.25 24.98
N ASP A 363 7.94 -37.14 24.33
CA ASP A 363 7.23 -38.22 25.01
C ASP A 363 8.20 -39.28 25.58
N GLU A 364 7.65 -40.32 26.20
CA GLU A 364 8.43 -41.43 26.79
C GLU A 364 9.35 -42.13 25.78
N THR A 365 9.08 -42.00 24.48
CA THR A 365 9.90 -42.55 23.38
C THR A 365 10.92 -41.54 22.81
N GLY A 366 11.00 -40.33 23.39
CA GLY A 366 11.84 -39.25 22.91
C GLY A 366 11.25 -38.47 21.72
N LYS A 367 10.03 -38.81 21.28
CA LYS A 367 9.39 -38.20 20.11
C LYS A 367 8.64 -36.94 20.51
N ARG A 368 8.81 -35.88 19.71
CA ARG A 368 8.05 -34.63 19.88
C ARG A 368 6.87 -34.61 18.93
N HIS A 369 5.74 -34.16 19.45
CA HIS A 369 4.49 -33.96 18.74
C HIS A 369 4.29 -32.51 18.38
N ARG A 370 3.31 -32.27 17.54
CA ARG A 370 2.96 -30.93 17.10
C ARG A 370 1.81 -30.41 17.94
N GLU A 371 2.00 -29.24 18.54
CA GLU A 371 1.01 -28.60 19.41
C GLU A 371 0.72 -27.17 18.96
N HIS A 372 -0.46 -26.66 19.31
CA HIS A 372 -0.79 -25.24 19.14
C HIS A 372 0.22 -24.36 19.90
N ARG A 373 0.67 -23.27 19.26
CA ARG A 373 1.53 -22.27 19.90
C ARG A 373 0.66 -21.14 20.46
N PRO A 374 0.65 -20.91 21.79
CA PRO A 374 -0.02 -19.75 22.38
C PRO A 374 0.46 -18.44 21.74
N GLY A 375 -0.45 -17.48 21.56
CA GLY A 375 -0.14 -16.21 20.89
C GLY A 375 -0.14 -16.29 19.35
N SER A 376 -0.76 -17.30 18.76
CA SER A 376 -0.86 -17.49 17.29
C SER A 376 -2.31 -17.66 16.84
N LEU A 377 -2.59 -17.50 15.54
CA LEU A 377 -3.95 -17.66 14.98
C LEU A 377 -4.41 -19.13 14.86
N GLY A 378 -3.57 -20.09 15.25
CA GLY A 378 -3.84 -21.51 14.99
C GLY A 378 -3.72 -21.87 13.50
N GLU A 379 -4.08 -23.11 13.18
CA GLU A 379 -3.85 -23.71 11.86
C GLU A 379 -5.04 -23.68 10.93
N HIS A 380 -6.23 -23.51 11.49
CA HIS A 380 -7.48 -23.65 10.79
C HIS A 380 -8.10 -22.26 10.61
N PRO A 381 -8.81 -22.02 9.50
CA PRO A 381 -9.63 -20.83 9.37
C PRO A 381 -10.69 -20.80 10.48
N ILE A 382 -11.06 -19.59 10.89
CA ILE A 382 -12.07 -19.33 11.91
C ILE A 382 -13.17 -18.49 11.25
N ASP A 383 -14.42 -18.83 11.52
CA ASP A 383 -15.56 -18.05 11.03
C ASP A 383 -15.56 -16.64 11.65
N CYS A 384 -15.82 -15.62 10.83
CA CYS A 384 -15.97 -14.26 11.30
C CYS A 384 -17.37 -14.05 11.90
N ALA A 385 -17.54 -12.98 12.69
CA ALA A 385 -18.87 -12.58 13.11
C ALA A 385 -19.71 -12.13 11.89
N PRO A 386 -21.05 -12.25 11.91
CA PRO A 386 -21.91 -11.82 10.80
C PRO A 386 -21.71 -10.35 10.40
N CYS A 387 -21.53 -9.45 11.37
CA CYS A 387 -21.27 -8.04 11.11
C CYS A 387 -19.89 -7.76 10.48
N GLU A 388 -18.91 -8.65 10.65
CA GLU A 388 -17.57 -8.53 10.07
C GLU A 388 -17.49 -9.06 8.63
N ALA A 389 -18.43 -9.92 8.25
CA ALA A 389 -18.46 -10.57 6.95
C ALA A 389 -18.64 -9.53 5.83
N PRO A 390 -17.79 -9.50 4.79
CA PRO A 390 -18.00 -8.65 3.62
C PRO A 390 -19.21 -9.11 2.80
N ASP A 391 -19.78 -8.23 1.98
CA ASP A 391 -20.91 -8.60 1.11
C ASP A 391 -20.58 -9.79 0.20
N GLY A 392 -21.57 -10.66 0.03
CA GLY A 392 -21.46 -11.91 -0.72
C GLY A 392 -20.68 -13.02 0.00
N HIS A 393 -20.27 -12.84 1.26
CA HIS A 393 -19.74 -13.92 2.09
C HIS A 393 -20.75 -15.07 2.24
N PRO A 394 -20.31 -16.36 2.34
CA PRO A 394 -21.21 -17.50 2.53
C PRO A 394 -22.17 -17.39 3.73
N LEU A 395 -21.74 -16.77 4.83
CA LEU A 395 -22.59 -16.49 6.01
C LEU A 395 -23.82 -15.62 5.67
N LEU A 396 -23.78 -14.91 4.54
CA LEU A 396 -24.82 -13.98 4.10
C LEU A 396 -25.68 -14.59 2.98
N ALA A 397 -25.53 -15.88 2.66
CA ALA A 397 -26.23 -16.52 1.55
C ALA A 397 -27.76 -16.50 1.70
N GLY A 398 -28.28 -16.35 2.92
CA GLY A 398 -29.71 -16.20 3.21
C GLY A 398 -30.27 -14.79 2.99
N LEU A 399 -29.42 -13.77 2.79
CA LEU A 399 -29.90 -12.41 2.58
C LEU A 399 -30.50 -12.22 1.18
N PRO A 400 -31.51 -11.34 1.03
CA PRO A 400 -32.05 -10.98 -0.27
C PRO A 400 -30.96 -10.47 -1.22
N ARG A 401 -31.06 -10.82 -2.51
CA ARG A 401 -30.03 -10.55 -3.53
C ARG A 401 -29.57 -9.10 -3.64
N PHE A 402 -30.44 -8.14 -3.31
CA PHE A 402 -30.18 -6.70 -3.39
C PHE A 402 -30.24 -6.02 -2.02
N HIS A 403 -30.13 -6.80 -0.94
CA HIS A 403 -30.08 -6.23 0.41
C HIS A 403 -28.79 -5.44 0.59
N GLN A 404 -28.93 -4.15 0.88
CA GLN A 404 -27.81 -3.26 1.20
C GLN A 404 -27.73 -3.14 2.71
N ARG A 405 -26.69 -3.74 3.30
CA ARG A 405 -26.53 -3.75 4.76
C ARG A 405 -26.21 -2.37 5.31
N GLY A 406 -26.93 -1.98 6.35
CA GLY A 406 -26.73 -0.73 7.08
C GLY A 406 -25.64 -0.81 8.16
N PRO A 407 -25.29 0.33 8.80
CA PRO A 407 -24.33 0.38 9.91
C PRO A 407 -24.67 -0.52 11.11
N ASP A 408 -25.95 -0.80 11.32
CA ASP A 408 -26.50 -1.71 12.33
C ASP A 408 -26.40 -3.20 11.94
N GLU A 409 -25.98 -3.50 10.70
CA GLU A 409 -25.84 -4.88 10.19
C GLU A 409 -24.40 -5.24 9.81
N MET A 410 -23.55 -4.25 9.49
CA MET A 410 -22.16 -4.46 9.06
C MET A 410 -21.19 -3.49 9.73
N LEU A 411 -20.00 -4.00 10.04
CA LEU A 411 -18.86 -3.24 10.53
C LEU A 411 -18.20 -2.43 9.40
N PHE A 412 -18.29 -1.11 9.48
CA PHE A 412 -17.72 -0.15 8.49
C PHE A 412 -16.37 0.43 8.91
N GLU A 413 -15.44 -0.43 9.34
CA GLU A 413 -14.10 0.01 9.75
C GLU A 413 -13.18 0.22 8.54
N GLU A 414 -13.27 1.42 7.97
CA GLU A 414 -12.43 1.90 6.87
C GLU A 414 -11.69 3.20 7.24
N ALA A 415 -10.67 3.55 6.46
CA ALA A 415 -9.92 4.79 6.65
C ALA A 415 -10.74 6.00 6.18
N TYR A 416 -10.34 7.21 6.57
CA TYR A 416 -11.08 8.42 6.21
C TYR A 416 -11.12 8.65 4.70
N ASP A 417 -12.28 9.07 4.21
CA ASP A 417 -12.46 9.87 3.00
C ASP A 417 -13.42 11.00 3.35
N TRP A 418 -12.85 12.13 3.80
CA TRP A 418 -13.61 13.26 4.29
C TRP A 418 -13.04 14.57 3.75
N ALA A 419 -13.93 15.48 3.35
CA ALA A 419 -13.58 16.84 3.00
C ALA A 419 -14.75 17.77 3.31
N ARG A 420 -14.43 19.04 3.51
CA ARG A 420 -15.42 20.11 3.72
C ARG A 420 -15.05 21.36 2.92
N GLU A 421 -16.01 22.26 2.76
CA GLU A 421 -15.75 23.58 2.21
C GLU A 421 -14.75 24.37 3.09
N LEU A 422 -14.00 25.26 2.45
CA LEU A 422 -13.11 26.18 3.15
C LEU A 422 -13.97 27.23 3.86
N THR A 423 -13.56 27.61 5.07
CA THR A 423 -14.13 28.78 5.74
C THR A 423 -13.56 30.06 5.14
N ASP A 424 -14.24 31.20 5.34
CA ASP A 424 -13.76 32.51 4.88
C ASP A 424 -12.32 32.79 5.34
N ALA A 425 -11.99 32.46 6.59
CA ALA A 425 -10.64 32.64 7.14
C ALA A 425 -9.60 31.74 6.46
N GLU A 426 -9.98 30.55 6.02
CA GLU A 426 -9.10 29.62 5.29
C GLU A 426 -8.93 30.05 3.83
N CYS A 427 -9.96 30.61 3.19
CA CYS A 427 -9.88 31.21 1.86
C CYS A 427 -8.88 32.38 1.81
N MET A 428 -8.71 33.10 2.92
CA MET A 428 -7.71 34.17 3.05
C MET A 428 -6.27 33.67 3.22
N ARG A 429 -6.06 32.37 3.45
CA ARG A 429 -4.72 31.77 3.47
C ARG A 429 -4.21 31.60 2.04
N ARG A 430 -2.89 31.50 1.87
CA ARG A 430 -2.26 31.40 0.55
C ARG A 430 -2.13 29.96 0.05
N TYR A 431 -1.99 29.01 0.97
CA TYR A 431 -1.64 27.63 0.65
C TYR A 431 -2.56 26.62 1.34
N LEU A 432 -2.70 25.47 0.71
CA LEU A 432 -3.10 24.21 1.34
C LEU A 432 -1.87 23.31 1.43
N VAL A 433 -1.60 22.78 2.61
CA VAL A 433 -0.43 21.94 2.90
C VAL A 433 -0.90 20.58 3.38
N GLY A 434 -0.49 19.53 2.67
CA GLY A 434 -0.74 18.14 3.01
C GLY A 434 0.37 17.57 3.90
N ILE A 435 -0.02 16.97 5.02
CA ILE A 435 0.84 16.17 5.89
C ILE A 435 0.38 14.72 5.88
N ASP A 436 1.31 13.79 5.70
CA ASP A 436 1.01 12.36 5.52
C ASP A 436 1.71 11.52 6.58
N VAL A 437 0.97 10.63 7.25
CA VAL A 437 1.47 9.80 8.34
C VAL A 437 2.24 8.60 7.79
N ASN A 438 3.55 8.54 8.08
CA ASN A 438 4.41 7.46 7.64
C ASN A 438 3.91 6.10 8.18
N LEU A 439 3.66 5.15 7.27
CA LEU A 439 3.24 3.79 7.58
C LEU A 439 2.09 3.73 8.60
N ALA A 440 1.04 4.54 8.42
CA ALA A 440 -0.05 4.70 9.40
C ALA A 440 -0.65 3.37 9.86
N PHE A 441 -0.97 2.45 8.93
CA PHE A 441 -1.50 1.13 9.28
C PHE A 441 -0.48 0.23 9.98
N GLY A 442 0.80 0.35 9.63
CA GLY A 442 1.88 -0.33 10.34
C GLY A 442 1.97 0.16 11.79
N ALA A 443 2.01 1.48 11.99
CA ALA A 443 2.01 2.09 13.32
C ALA A 443 0.76 1.72 14.13
N ALA A 444 -0.41 1.65 13.49
CA ALA A 444 -1.67 1.23 14.10
C ALA A 444 -1.75 -0.27 14.40
N ALA A 445 -0.92 -1.10 13.78
CA ALA A 445 -0.78 -2.52 14.13
C ALA A 445 0.03 -2.73 15.42
N ASN A 446 0.95 -1.81 15.75
CA ASN A 446 1.78 -1.91 16.94
C ASN A 446 0.95 -1.87 18.24
N GLY A 447 1.10 -2.88 19.08
CA GLY A 447 0.36 -3.03 20.33
C GLY A 447 -1.12 -3.35 20.16
N ALA A 448 -1.57 -3.74 18.96
CA ALA A 448 -2.97 -4.10 18.73
C ALA A 448 -3.26 -5.41 19.47
N VAL A 449 -4.22 -5.38 20.39
CA VAL A 449 -4.77 -6.60 20.99
C VAL A 449 -5.87 -7.10 20.07
N VAL A 450 -5.72 -8.32 19.57
CA VAL A 450 -6.66 -8.94 18.64
C VAL A 450 -6.98 -10.36 19.09
N GLY A 451 -8.11 -10.90 18.64
CA GLY A 451 -8.45 -12.29 18.93
C GLY A 451 -7.53 -13.26 18.19
N LEU A 452 -7.32 -14.45 18.76
CA LEU A 452 -6.35 -15.42 18.30
C LEU A 452 -7.03 -16.69 17.74
N ALA A 453 -6.94 -17.83 18.41
CA ALA A 453 -7.25 -19.13 17.82
C ALA A 453 -8.68 -19.62 18.14
N THR A 454 -9.52 -18.80 18.78
CA THR A 454 -10.91 -19.15 19.10
C THR A 454 -11.92 -18.37 18.24
N PRO A 455 -13.05 -18.98 17.86
CA PRO A 455 -14.18 -18.27 17.24
C PRO A 455 -14.71 -17.12 18.11
N PRO A 456 -15.33 -16.09 17.50
CA PRO A 456 -16.00 -15.04 18.25
C PRO A 456 -17.24 -15.60 18.98
N VAL A 457 -17.52 -15.05 20.16
CA VAL A 457 -18.67 -15.38 20.99
C VAL A 457 -19.65 -14.21 20.97
N HIS A 458 -20.92 -14.48 20.66
CA HIS A 458 -21.99 -13.49 20.71
C HIS A 458 -22.49 -13.31 22.14
N VAL A 459 -22.66 -12.06 22.55
CA VAL A 459 -23.13 -11.66 23.88
C VAL A 459 -24.15 -10.53 23.72
N THR A 460 -25.26 -10.63 24.44
CA THR A 460 -26.30 -9.59 24.53
C THR A 460 -26.17 -8.82 25.84
N ASP A 461 -26.51 -7.54 25.83
CA ASP A 461 -26.39 -6.60 26.95
C ASP A 461 -25.01 -6.62 27.65
N PRO A 462 -23.88 -6.59 26.89
CA PRO A 462 -22.56 -6.73 27.50
C PRO A 462 -22.08 -5.44 28.18
N VAL A 463 -21.30 -5.59 29.24
CA VAL A 463 -20.49 -4.48 29.78
C VAL A 463 -19.29 -4.26 28.86
N PHE A 464 -19.05 -3.02 28.44
CA PHE A 464 -17.93 -2.69 27.58
C PHE A 464 -16.58 -2.86 28.31
N ASP A 465 -15.68 -3.66 27.75
CA ASP A 465 -14.28 -3.79 28.18
C ASP A 465 -13.34 -3.30 27.05
N PRO A 466 -12.61 -2.19 27.23
CA PRO A 466 -11.71 -1.66 26.20
C PRO A 466 -10.50 -2.57 25.91
N THR A 467 -10.26 -3.60 26.72
CA THR A 467 -9.18 -4.59 26.54
C THR A 467 -9.62 -5.86 25.83
N LEU A 468 -10.93 -6.06 25.66
CA LEU A 468 -11.51 -7.22 25.00
C LEU A 468 -11.72 -6.94 23.50
N PRO A 469 -10.99 -7.61 22.60
CA PRO A 469 -11.16 -7.42 21.16
C PRO A 469 -12.51 -8.00 20.72
N GLY A 470 -13.27 -7.18 19.99
CA GLY A 470 -14.58 -7.54 19.49
C GLY A 470 -15.18 -6.50 18.56
N SER A 471 -16.36 -6.86 18.06
CA SER A 471 -17.25 -5.99 17.30
C SER A 471 -18.47 -5.71 18.18
N TRP A 472 -18.81 -4.44 18.38
CA TRP A 472 -19.79 -3.97 19.36
C TRP A 472 -20.87 -3.16 18.66
N LEU A 473 -22.14 -3.47 18.91
CA LEU A 473 -23.27 -2.67 18.47
C LEU A 473 -23.53 -1.60 19.53
N VAL A 474 -23.27 -0.34 19.18
CA VAL A 474 -23.36 0.80 20.12
C VAL A 474 -24.02 1.96 19.41
N ASP A 475 -24.85 2.74 20.10
CA ASP A 475 -25.26 4.06 19.63
C ASP A 475 -24.23 5.10 20.05
N LEU A 476 -23.56 5.72 19.07
CA LEU A 476 -22.61 6.82 19.28
C LEU A 476 -23.10 8.13 18.66
N SER A 477 -24.38 8.18 18.24
CA SER A 477 -24.97 9.38 17.64
C SER A 477 -25.04 10.55 18.62
N HIS A 478 -25.01 10.30 19.94
CA HIS A 478 -25.03 11.34 20.98
C HIS A 478 -23.69 12.06 21.18
N VAL A 479 -22.58 11.55 20.63
CA VAL A 479 -21.26 12.16 20.80
C VAL A 479 -21.20 13.52 20.08
N ASP A 480 -20.77 14.57 20.80
CA ASP A 480 -20.67 15.95 20.30
C ASP A 480 -19.20 16.42 20.28
N LEU A 481 -18.60 16.45 19.09
CA LEU A 481 -17.21 16.87 18.92
C LEU A 481 -16.95 18.36 19.25
N SER A 482 -17.99 19.17 19.44
CA SER A 482 -17.84 20.54 19.90
C SER A 482 -17.48 20.64 21.39
N HIS A 483 -17.66 19.55 22.16
CA HIS A 483 -17.35 19.51 23.58
C HIS A 483 -16.82 18.14 23.99
N VAL A 484 -15.48 17.99 24.06
CA VAL A 484 -14.82 16.70 24.34
C VAL A 484 -13.68 16.83 25.35
N LEU A 485 -13.28 15.71 25.94
CA LEU A 485 -12.06 15.63 26.74
C LEU A 485 -10.80 15.62 25.86
N VAL A 486 -9.89 16.55 26.12
CA VAL A 486 -8.53 16.58 25.55
C VAL A 486 -7.55 16.75 26.70
N GLY A 487 -6.62 15.81 26.88
CA GLY A 487 -5.69 15.84 28.02
C GLY A 487 -6.39 15.82 29.38
N LYS A 488 -7.52 15.09 29.49
CA LYS A 488 -8.40 15.02 30.68
C LYS A 488 -9.09 16.33 31.07
N GLN A 489 -9.15 17.30 30.16
CA GLN A 489 -9.87 18.56 30.36
C GLN A 489 -10.93 18.72 29.28
N TRP A 490 -12.13 19.18 29.67
CA TRP A 490 -13.17 19.52 28.72
C TRP A 490 -12.74 20.72 27.88
N ARG A 491 -12.86 20.60 26.56
CA ARG A 491 -12.53 21.64 25.59
C ARG A 491 -13.74 21.92 24.72
N ARG A 492 -13.97 23.20 24.43
CA ARG A 492 -14.93 23.63 23.41
C ARG A 492 -14.20 23.84 22.09
N LEU A 493 -14.70 23.21 21.04
CA LEU A 493 -14.10 23.19 19.71
C LEU A 493 -15.18 23.46 18.64
N GLN A 494 -14.74 23.73 17.41
CA GLN A 494 -15.63 23.80 16.25
C GLN A 494 -15.83 22.39 15.69
N GLY A 495 -16.71 21.61 16.34
CA GLY A 495 -16.92 20.19 16.03
C GLY A 495 -17.28 19.90 14.56
N ALA A 496 -17.98 20.81 13.90
CA ALA A 496 -18.34 20.69 12.47
C ALA A 496 -17.13 20.77 11.52
N LEU A 497 -15.99 21.29 11.98
CA LEU A 497 -14.74 21.35 11.21
C LEU A 497 -13.85 20.12 11.44
N LEU A 498 -14.30 19.14 12.23
CA LEU A 498 -13.62 17.86 12.43
C LEU A 498 -14.44 16.72 11.82
N PRO A 499 -13.79 15.73 11.18
CA PRO A 499 -14.47 14.51 10.82
C PRO A 499 -14.86 13.71 12.07
N SER A 500 -16.03 13.09 12.06
CA SER A 500 -16.42 12.08 13.04
C SER A 500 -15.45 10.89 13.04
N PRO A 501 -14.88 10.48 14.18
CA PRO A 501 -14.03 9.29 14.26
C PRO A 501 -14.78 7.97 14.17
N PHE A 502 -16.10 8.01 14.14
CA PHE A 502 -16.95 6.83 14.18
C PHE A 502 -17.36 6.35 12.79
N THR A 503 -17.15 7.15 11.75
CA THR A 503 -17.47 6.77 10.36
C THR A 503 -16.27 7.03 9.45
N PRO A 504 -16.10 6.23 8.38
CA PRO A 504 -15.05 6.48 7.39
C PRO A 504 -15.33 7.74 6.56
N THR A 505 -16.60 8.13 6.41
CA THR A 505 -17.00 9.36 5.73
C THR A 505 -16.77 10.61 6.55
N GLY A 506 -16.48 10.48 7.86
CA GLY A 506 -16.40 11.60 8.79
C GLY A 506 -17.77 12.21 9.16
N GLU A 507 -18.87 11.62 8.72
CA GLU A 507 -20.22 12.03 9.12
C GLU A 507 -20.58 11.55 10.53
N ARG A 508 -21.42 12.30 11.23
CA ARG A 508 -21.93 11.90 12.54
C ARG A 508 -22.82 10.65 12.39
N PRO A 509 -22.66 9.60 13.22
CA PRO A 509 -23.58 8.47 13.25
C PRO A 509 -25.01 8.94 13.53
N GLN A 510 -26.00 8.28 12.93
CA GLN A 510 -27.43 8.62 13.08
C GLN A 510 -28.18 7.67 14.03
N GLY A 511 -27.51 6.66 14.58
CA GLY A 511 -28.06 5.70 15.51
C GLY A 511 -27.08 4.57 15.82
N PRO A 512 -27.57 3.41 16.30
CA PRO A 512 -26.77 2.23 16.56
C PRO A 512 -25.97 1.77 15.34
N ALA A 513 -24.71 1.40 15.53
CA ALA A 513 -23.88 0.80 14.50
C ALA A 513 -22.82 -0.15 15.10
N TRP A 514 -22.29 -1.05 14.26
CA TRP A 514 -21.19 -1.92 14.63
C TRP A 514 -19.84 -1.19 14.58
N TYR A 515 -19.08 -1.29 15.66
CA TYR A 515 -17.77 -0.69 15.82
C TYR A 515 -16.76 -1.70 16.34
N ALA A 516 -15.49 -1.58 15.95
CA ALA A 516 -14.43 -2.36 16.60
C ALA A 516 -14.13 -1.78 18.00
N THR A 517 -13.62 -2.61 18.92
CA THR A 517 -13.24 -2.18 20.28
C THR A 517 -12.48 -0.84 20.33
N PRO A 518 -11.48 -0.57 19.46
CA PRO A 518 -10.76 0.71 19.50
C PRO A 518 -11.67 1.92 19.31
N THR A 519 -12.66 1.84 18.43
CA THR A 519 -13.59 2.93 18.11
C THR A 519 -14.48 3.26 19.30
N VAL A 520 -15.03 2.23 19.97
CA VAL A 520 -15.84 2.40 21.17
C VAL A 520 -14.99 2.93 22.34
N ALA A 521 -13.78 2.40 22.52
CA ALA A 521 -12.85 2.89 23.54
C ALA A 521 -12.48 4.37 23.33
N TYR A 522 -12.47 4.84 22.07
CA TYR A 522 -12.20 6.23 21.78
C TYR A 522 -13.37 7.16 22.15
N ALA A 523 -14.62 6.71 22.06
CA ALA A 523 -15.75 7.49 22.58
C ALA A 523 -15.63 7.73 24.10
N VAL A 524 -15.20 6.69 24.84
CA VAL A 524 -14.89 6.80 26.28
C VAL A 524 -13.72 7.76 26.54
N GLU A 525 -12.66 7.70 25.71
CA GLU A 525 -11.53 8.64 25.80
C GLU A 525 -11.96 10.11 25.60
N LEU A 526 -12.93 10.35 24.71
CA LEU A 526 -13.51 11.67 24.47
C LEU A 526 -14.44 12.16 25.59
N GLY A 527 -14.73 11.33 26.59
CA GLY A 527 -15.51 11.67 27.78
C GLY A 527 -16.98 11.26 27.74
N TYR A 528 -17.36 10.36 26.83
CA TYR A 528 -18.74 9.91 26.68
C TYR A 528 -18.95 8.49 27.22
N ASP A 529 -20.12 8.27 27.82
CA ASP A 529 -20.56 6.94 28.20
C ASP A 529 -20.98 6.13 26.97
N VAL A 530 -20.77 4.81 27.05
CA VAL A 530 -21.12 3.84 26.02
C VAL A 530 -21.98 2.74 26.63
N ALA A 531 -23.01 2.32 25.90
CA ALA A 531 -23.90 1.24 26.29
C ALA A 531 -24.09 0.29 25.10
N PRO A 532 -23.21 -0.71 24.92
CA PRO A 532 -23.38 -1.69 23.86
C PRO A 532 -24.63 -2.53 24.09
N THR A 533 -25.40 -2.79 23.05
CA THR A 533 -26.57 -3.68 23.10
C THR A 533 -26.19 -5.12 22.79
N GLU A 534 -25.23 -5.31 21.90
CA GLU A 534 -24.72 -6.62 21.48
C GLU A 534 -23.22 -6.54 21.20
N ALA A 535 -22.54 -7.68 21.34
CA ALA A 535 -21.15 -7.80 20.95
C ALA A 535 -20.79 -9.19 20.43
N TRP A 536 -19.79 -9.23 19.56
CA TRP A 536 -19.05 -10.43 19.18
C TRP A 536 -17.63 -10.30 19.70
N VAL A 537 -17.30 -11.02 20.78
CA VAL A 537 -16.06 -10.86 21.55
C VAL A 537 -15.13 -12.07 21.40
N ARG A 538 -13.84 -11.86 21.66
CA ARG A 538 -12.80 -12.90 21.56
C ARG A 538 -11.94 -12.93 22.81
N GLU A 539 -12.14 -13.97 23.63
CA GLU A 539 -11.42 -14.12 24.89
C GLU A 539 -9.95 -14.45 24.72
N ASP A 540 -9.64 -15.42 23.84
CA ASP A 540 -8.26 -15.71 23.45
C ASP A 540 -7.71 -14.56 22.61
N ARG A 541 -6.81 -13.78 23.21
CA ARG A 541 -6.34 -12.50 22.67
C ARG A 541 -4.86 -12.28 22.88
N GLY A 542 -4.25 -11.53 21.97
CA GLY A 542 -2.83 -11.19 22.08
C GLY A 542 -2.34 -10.18 21.06
N ARG A 543 -1.07 -9.80 21.19
CA ARG A 543 -0.39 -8.83 20.33
C ARG A 543 0.28 -9.49 19.13
N PHE A 544 -0.55 -10.11 18.29
CA PHE A 544 -0.11 -10.92 17.15
C PHE A 544 0.78 -10.14 16.16
N LEU A 545 0.52 -8.84 15.97
CA LEU A 545 1.18 -8.02 14.96
C LEU A 545 2.46 -7.30 15.42
N ASP A 546 2.85 -7.39 16.69
CA ASP A 546 3.99 -6.62 17.22
C ASP A 546 5.31 -6.98 16.54
N GLY A 547 5.60 -8.28 16.41
CA GLY A 547 6.81 -8.75 15.72
C GLY A 547 6.83 -8.35 14.24
N TRP A 548 5.66 -8.43 13.59
CA TRP A 548 5.47 -8.04 12.19
C TRP A 548 5.73 -6.55 11.99
N TYR A 549 5.14 -5.70 12.83
CA TYR A 549 5.37 -4.27 12.83
C TYR A 549 6.84 -3.94 13.08
N LYS A 550 7.45 -4.49 14.14
CA LYS A 550 8.85 -4.19 14.51
C LYS A 550 9.79 -4.47 13.33
N ARG A 551 9.62 -5.61 12.66
CA ARG A 551 10.47 -6.00 11.54
C ARG A 551 10.29 -5.08 10.33
N LEU A 552 9.04 -4.75 9.96
CA LEU A 552 8.76 -3.84 8.83
C LEU A 552 9.11 -2.38 9.13
N ARG A 553 8.95 -1.92 10.38
CA ARG A 553 9.44 -0.62 10.83
C ARG A 553 10.94 -0.52 10.59
N ASN A 554 11.71 -1.51 11.06
CA ASN A 554 13.16 -1.50 10.92
C ASN A 554 13.56 -1.53 9.45
N ALA A 555 12.95 -2.41 8.65
CA ALA A 555 13.15 -2.44 7.20
C ALA A 555 12.95 -1.05 6.55
N TYR A 556 11.85 -0.37 6.89
CA TYR A 556 11.56 0.96 6.38
C TYR A 556 12.56 2.02 6.87
N VAL A 557 12.86 2.06 8.16
CA VAL A 557 13.80 3.05 8.73
C VAL A 557 15.21 2.87 8.19
N ASP A 558 15.69 1.63 8.12
CA ASP A 558 17.02 1.32 7.59
C ASP A 558 17.11 1.73 6.10
N THR A 559 16.06 1.47 5.32
CA THR A 559 16.00 1.89 3.90
C THR A 559 15.93 3.41 3.74
N MET A 560 15.20 4.10 4.61
CA MET A 560 15.18 5.56 4.60
C MET A 560 16.55 6.14 5.00
N ALA A 561 17.27 5.49 5.92
CA ALA A 561 18.60 5.89 6.32
C ALA A 561 19.61 5.74 5.17
N ASP A 562 19.55 4.65 4.41
CA ASP A 562 20.37 4.48 3.18
C ASP A 562 20.09 5.58 2.17
N LEU A 563 18.83 6.01 2.05
CA LEU A 563 18.42 7.13 1.22
C LEU A 563 18.76 8.50 1.84
N GLY A 564 19.52 8.55 2.93
CA GLY A 564 19.99 9.78 3.58
C GLY A 564 18.96 10.46 4.49
N VAL A 565 17.88 9.78 4.89
CA VAL A 565 16.85 10.28 5.80
C VAL A 565 16.88 9.51 7.12
N GLY A 566 17.71 9.99 8.05
CA GLY A 566 17.88 9.37 9.36
C GLY A 566 16.74 9.64 10.35
N GLU A 567 16.66 8.81 11.40
CA GLU A 567 15.82 9.12 12.56
C GLU A 567 16.42 10.28 13.37
N LYS A 568 15.56 11.02 14.09
CA LYS A 568 15.95 12.08 15.04
C LYS A 568 16.67 13.29 14.41
N LEU A 569 16.55 13.49 13.11
CA LEU A 569 16.91 14.77 12.47
C LEU A 569 16.05 15.90 13.04
N ARG A 570 16.61 17.10 13.17
CA ARG A 570 15.81 18.28 13.50
C ARG A 570 14.86 18.59 12.37
N THR A 571 13.72 19.22 12.64
CA THR A 571 12.67 19.42 11.63
C THR A 571 13.14 20.06 10.30
N PRO A 572 13.93 21.15 10.29
CA PRO A 572 14.44 21.71 9.04
C PRO A 572 15.40 20.77 8.29
N GLU A 573 16.22 20.01 9.02
CA GLU A 573 17.14 19.02 8.46
C GLU A 573 16.37 17.84 7.87
N PHE A 574 15.31 17.39 8.54
CA PHE A 574 14.42 16.34 8.05
C PHE A 574 13.74 16.77 6.73
N LEU A 575 13.17 17.98 6.67
CA LEU A 575 12.53 18.48 5.45
C LEU A 575 13.54 18.58 4.29
N LYS A 576 14.74 19.08 4.55
CA LYS A 576 15.83 19.11 3.57
C LYS A 576 16.27 17.70 3.14
N ALA A 577 16.37 16.76 4.08
CA ALA A 577 16.74 15.39 3.80
C ALA A 577 15.66 14.65 2.99
N MET A 578 14.39 14.99 3.16
CA MET A 578 13.28 14.46 2.36
C MET A 578 13.26 15.00 0.93
N ASP A 579 13.87 16.15 0.65
CA ASP A 579 13.91 16.70 -0.70
C ASP A 579 14.80 15.84 -1.62
N GLY A 580 14.25 15.43 -2.76
CA GLY A 580 14.94 14.60 -3.75
C GLY A 580 15.49 13.26 -3.22
N TYR A 581 14.99 12.74 -2.10
CA TYR A 581 15.61 11.58 -1.43
C TYR A 581 15.58 10.31 -2.28
N ARG A 582 14.57 10.16 -3.15
CA ARG A 582 14.39 9.01 -4.03
C ARG A 582 15.39 8.97 -5.19
N GLN A 583 15.96 10.11 -5.57
CA GLN A 583 16.90 10.23 -6.69
C GLN A 583 18.33 9.87 -6.30
N ARG A 584 18.62 9.77 -5.00
CA ARG A 584 19.96 9.46 -4.47
C ARG A 584 20.36 8.02 -4.77
N ASP A 585 19.39 7.12 -4.68
CA ASP A 585 19.54 5.70 -4.98
C ASP A 585 18.18 5.16 -5.49
N PRO A 586 18.02 5.05 -6.83
CA PRO A 586 16.78 4.56 -7.44
C PRO A 586 16.44 3.12 -7.06
N GLU A 587 17.44 2.26 -6.82
CA GLU A 587 17.25 0.86 -6.43
C GLU A 587 16.72 0.76 -5.00
N MET A 588 17.28 1.54 -4.07
CA MET A 588 16.76 1.62 -2.71
C MET A 588 15.37 2.27 -2.65
N ALA A 589 15.06 3.18 -3.58
CA ALA A 589 13.70 3.70 -3.73
C ALA A 589 12.69 2.60 -4.11
N ILE A 590 13.07 1.65 -4.98
CA ILE A 590 12.26 0.46 -5.28
C ILE A 590 12.06 -0.38 -4.02
N VAL A 591 13.14 -0.67 -3.28
CA VAL A 591 13.06 -1.46 -2.03
C VAL A 591 12.10 -0.80 -1.03
N LEU A 592 12.17 0.53 -0.89
CA LEU A 592 11.30 1.30 -0.03
C LEU A 592 9.82 1.16 -0.40
N ASP A 593 9.49 1.26 -1.69
CA ASP A 593 8.12 1.15 -2.18
C ASP A 593 7.59 -0.29 -2.03
N ALA A 594 8.44 -1.30 -2.23
CA ALA A 594 8.11 -2.69 -1.95
C ALA A 594 7.80 -2.92 -0.45
N ILE A 595 8.61 -2.37 0.47
CA ILE A 595 8.36 -2.45 1.92
C ILE A 595 7.03 -1.79 2.29
N LYS A 596 6.76 -0.59 1.78
CA LYS A 596 5.49 0.13 2.03
C LYS A 596 4.29 -0.69 1.52
N SER A 597 4.42 -1.27 0.34
CA SER A 597 3.39 -2.12 -0.26
C SER A 597 3.17 -3.42 0.51
N THR A 598 4.22 -3.98 1.12
CA THR A 598 4.12 -5.15 2.01
C THR A 598 3.30 -4.86 3.27
N VAL A 599 3.46 -3.68 3.86
CA VAL A 599 2.65 -3.23 5.01
C VAL A 599 1.18 -3.08 4.58
N LYS A 600 0.90 -2.27 3.55
CA LYS A 600 -0.47 -1.98 3.08
C LYS A 600 -1.17 -3.25 2.58
N GLY A 601 -0.52 -4.00 1.71
CA GLY A 601 -1.05 -5.22 1.11
C GLY A 601 -1.25 -6.35 2.11
N GLY A 602 -0.34 -6.51 3.08
CA GLY A 602 -0.46 -7.51 4.14
C GLY A 602 -1.71 -7.33 5.00
N ILE A 603 -1.98 -6.10 5.45
CA ILE A 603 -3.21 -5.76 6.18
C ILE A 603 -4.45 -5.92 5.30
N GLY A 604 -4.39 -5.48 4.02
CA GLY A 604 -5.49 -5.66 3.08
C GLY A 604 -5.89 -7.12 2.86
N LYS A 605 -4.90 -8.04 2.85
CA LYS A 605 -5.13 -9.48 2.65
C LYS A 605 -5.90 -10.16 3.79
N LEU A 606 -5.95 -9.56 4.98
CA LEU A 606 -6.73 -10.08 6.11
C LEU A 606 -8.25 -10.08 5.84
N ARG A 607 -8.75 -9.22 4.95
CA ARG A 607 -10.16 -9.21 4.48
C ARG A 607 -10.22 -9.28 2.95
N GLU A 608 -9.42 -10.17 2.37
CA GLU A 608 -9.42 -10.35 0.91
C GLU A 608 -10.81 -10.82 0.44
N ARG A 609 -11.46 -10.00 -0.40
CA ARG A 609 -12.76 -10.29 -1.04
C ARG A 609 -12.58 -11.24 -2.23
N ALA A 610 -13.66 -11.87 -2.66
CA ALA A 610 -13.67 -12.64 -3.90
C ALA A 610 -13.28 -11.75 -5.10
N ARG A 611 -12.49 -12.28 -6.03
CA ARG A 611 -12.05 -11.58 -7.25
C ARG A 611 -12.13 -12.50 -8.47
N GLY A 612 -12.75 -12.01 -9.54
CA GLY A 612 -12.75 -12.65 -10.86
C GLY A 612 -13.39 -14.04 -10.94
N GLY A 613 -13.18 -14.72 -12.07
CA GLY A 613 -13.40 -16.17 -12.21
C GLY A 613 -14.84 -16.68 -12.18
N GLY A 614 -15.84 -15.82 -12.42
CA GLY A 614 -17.25 -16.23 -12.42
C GLY A 614 -17.81 -16.57 -11.03
N TRP A 615 -17.14 -16.14 -9.96
CA TRP A 615 -17.62 -16.29 -8.59
C TRP A 615 -19.01 -15.67 -8.40
N LYS A 616 -19.84 -16.30 -7.56
CA LYS A 616 -21.20 -15.84 -7.24
C LYS A 616 -21.32 -15.53 -5.74
N PRO A 617 -22.04 -14.46 -5.36
CA PRO A 617 -22.34 -14.16 -3.95
C PRO A 617 -22.90 -15.38 -3.21
N GLY A 618 -22.44 -15.59 -1.98
CA GLY A 618 -22.77 -16.75 -1.13
C GLY A 618 -21.84 -17.95 -1.31
N GLN A 619 -21.00 -18.00 -2.35
CA GLN A 619 -20.04 -19.09 -2.53
C GLN A 619 -18.71 -18.82 -1.82
N PRO A 620 -18.03 -19.84 -1.26
CA PRO A 620 -16.72 -19.66 -0.67
C PRO A 620 -15.67 -19.33 -1.75
N TRP A 621 -14.64 -18.55 -1.38
CA TRP A 621 -13.50 -18.24 -2.24
C TRP A 621 -12.17 -18.61 -1.58
N PRO A 622 -11.06 -18.74 -2.34
CA PRO A 622 -9.81 -19.30 -1.84
C PRO A 622 -9.20 -18.61 -0.61
N ALA A 623 -9.51 -17.32 -0.40
CA ALA A 623 -8.96 -16.60 0.72
C ALA A 623 -9.53 -17.08 2.07
N LEU A 624 -10.77 -17.57 2.09
CA LEU A 624 -11.48 -18.02 3.30
C LEU A 624 -10.87 -19.28 3.92
N SER A 625 -10.10 -20.07 3.15
CA SER A 625 -9.43 -21.27 3.68
C SER A 625 -8.13 -20.96 4.44
N ARG A 626 -7.77 -19.68 4.61
CA ARG A 626 -6.52 -19.27 5.28
C ARG A 626 -6.81 -18.89 6.72
N PRO A 627 -6.02 -19.35 7.71
CA PRO A 627 -6.11 -18.89 9.11
C PRO A 627 -5.91 -17.38 9.28
N THR A 628 -5.23 -16.75 8.33
CA THR A 628 -4.95 -15.31 8.30
C THR A 628 -6.05 -14.49 7.63
N TRP A 629 -7.11 -15.09 7.09
CA TRP A 629 -8.30 -14.32 6.71
C TRP A 629 -9.06 -13.97 8.00
N ARG A 630 -8.83 -12.74 8.47
CA ARG A 630 -9.23 -12.21 9.77
C ARG A 630 -9.75 -10.78 9.62
N PRO A 631 -11.00 -10.60 9.16
CA PRO A 631 -11.58 -9.27 8.96
C PRO A 631 -11.60 -8.43 10.23
N ASP A 632 -11.73 -9.07 11.40
CA ASP A 632 -11.67 -8.45 12.71
C ASP A 632 -10.30 -7.82 13.02
N ILE A 633 -9.20 -8.50 12.68
CA ILE A 633 -7.84 -7.96 12.84
C ILE A 633 -7.66 -6.74 11.94
N ARG A 634 -8.14 -6.81 10.69
CA ARG A 634 -8.09 -5.67 9.77
C ARG A 634 -8.86 -4.47 10.33
N ALA A 635 -10.09 -4.71 10.80
CA ALA A 635 -10.96 -3.68 11.37
C ALA A 635 -10.32 -3.02 12.61
N ALA A 636 -9.71 -3.80 13.50
CA ALA A 636 -8.98 -3.30 14.65
C ALA A 636 -7.77 -2.42 14.25
N VAL A 637 -7.02 -2.78 13.21
CA VAL A 637 -5.90 -1.96 12.73
C VAL A 637 -6.38 -0.67 12.09
N ILE A 638 -7.42 -0.72 11.25
CA ILE A 638 -7.92 0.46 10.53
C ILE A 638 -8.62 1.44 11.47
N SER A 639 -9.47 0.96 12.38
CA SER A 639 -10.07 1.79 13.44
C SER A 639 -8.99 2.53 14.23
N ARG A 640 -7.94 1.83 14.68
CA ARG A 640 -6.80 2.46 15.38
C ARG A 640 -6.10 3.51 14.53
N ALA A 641 -5.91 3.28 13.23
CA ALA A 641 -5.33 4.29 12.34
C ALA A 641 -6.22 5.55 12.26
N ARG A 642 -7.53 5.39 12.07
CA ARG A 642 -8.51 6.49 12.03
C ARG A 642 -8.56 7.27 13.34
N ILE A 643 -8.57 6.56 14.48
CA ILE A 643 -8.55 7.15 15.82
C ILE A 643 -7.26 7.91 16.07
N ASN A 644 -6.10 7.34 15.71
CA ASN A 644 -4.82 8.00 15.87
C ASN A 644 -4.75 9.28 15.02
N MET A 645 -5.30 9.24 13.81
CA MET A 645 -5.43 10.42 12.94
C MET A 645 -6.34 11.48 13.61
N HIS A 646 -7.54 11.10 14.04
CA HIS A 646 -8.46 12.01 14.73
C HIS A 646 -7.83 12.63 15.99
N ARG A 647 -7.19 11.82 16.83
CA ARG A 647 -6.49 12.29 18.04
C ARG A 647 -5.44 13.35 17.70
N LYS A 648 -4.69 13.18 16.61
CA LYS A 648 -3.68 14.17 16.20
C LYS A 648 -4.31 15.49 15.74
N MET A 649 -5.39 15.42 14.95
CA MET A 649 -6.16 16.58 14.49
C MET A 649 -6.82 17.31 15.66
N LEU A 650 -7.45 16.56 16.58
CA LEU A 650 -8.11 17.09 17.76
C LEU A 650 -7.14 17.85 18.67
N ASN A 651 -5.96 17.28 18.95
CA ASN A 651 -4.94 17.97 19.74
C ASN A 651 -4.40 19.22 19.04
N LEU A 652 -4.25 19.20 17.70
CA LEU A 652 -3.84 20.38 16.94
C LEU A 652 -4.89 21.50 17.04
N ALA A 653 -6.16 21.15 16.79
CA ALA A 653 -7.29 22.07 16.86
C ALA A 653 -7.43 22.68 18.26
N ALA A 654 -7.33 21.87 19.30
CA ALA A 654 -7.43 22.32 20.68
C ALA A 654 -6.29 23.29 21.08
N ALA A 655 -5.09 23.12 20.52
CA ALA A 655 -3.94 23.94 20.83
C ALA A 655 -3.82 25.21 19.97
N THR A 656 -4.31 25.19 18.73
CA THR A 656 -4.02 26.23 17.73
C THR A 656 -5.25 26.87 17.09
N GLY A 657 -6.42 26.24 17.23
CA GLY A 657 -7.62 26.61 16.48
C GLY A 657 -7.58 26.26 14.99
N GLN A 658 -6.56 25.52 14.53
CA GLN A 658 -6.48 25.05 13.14
C GLN A 658 -7.19 23.72 12.95
N TYR A 659 -7.97 23.61 11.88
CA TYR A 659 -8.77 22.43 11.55
C TYR A 659 -8.38 21.88 10.18
N PRO A 660 -8.50 20.55 9.96
CA PRO A 660 -8.27 19.97 8.65
C PRO A 660 -9.37 20.43 7.68
N VAL A 661 -9.01 20.60 6.40
CA VAL A 661 -9.96 20.89 5.31
C VAL A 661 -10.33 19.63 4.53
N ALA A 662 -9.42 18.66 4.52
CA ALA A 662 -9.58 17.38 3.87
C ALA A 662 -8.71 16.32 4.56
N VAL A 663 -9.20 15.09 4.60
CA VAL A 663 -8.50 13.92 5.13
C VAL A 663 -8.75 12.75 4.19
N LEU A 664 -7.70 12.12 3.72
CA LEU A 664 -7.76 10.91 2.92
C LEU A 664 -6.78 9.89 3.48
N SER A 665 -7.31 8.82 4.06
CA SER A 665 -6.55 7.76 4.71
C SER A 665 -5.60 8.30 5.79
N ASP A 666 -4.31 8.43 5.48
CA ASP A 666 -3.21 8.89 6.31
C ASP A 666 -2.73 10.32 6.01
N CYS A 667 -3.34 10.99 5.02
CA CYS A 667 -3.06 12.38 4.68
C CYS A 667 -4.12 13.34 5.26
N ALA A 668 -3.68 14.40 5.94
CA ALA A 668 -4.51 15.53 6.35
C ALA A 668 -4.02 16.83 5.67
N VAL A 669 -4.95 17.64 5.19
CA VAL A 669 -4.66 18.92 4.52
C VAL A 669 -5.15 20.06 5.40
N TYR A 670 -4.32 21.10 5.53
CA TYR A 670 -4.61 22.31 6.30
C TYR A 670 -4.36 23.57 5.46
N ALA A 671 -5.13 24.62 5.70
CA ALA A 671 -4.86 25.94 5.15
C ALA A 671 -3.74 26.64 5.94
N ALA A 672 -2.80 27.28 5.25
CA ALA A 672 -1.62 27.89 5.86
C ALA A 672 -1.13 29.14 5.12
N ASP A 673 -0.42 30.02 5.82
CA ASP A 673 0.15 31.25 5.24
C ASP A 673 1.39 31.00 4.38
N GLY A 674 2.03 29.84 4.57
CA GLY A 674 3.24 29.45 3.86
C GLY A 674 3.19 27.99 3.41
N PRO A 675 4.10 27.61 2.48
CA PRO A 675 3.97 26.37 1.72
C PRO A 675 4.53 25.12 2.43
N SER A 676 5.03 25.26 3.66
CA SER A 676 5.72 24.18 4.38
C SER A 676 4.87 23.66 5.53
N PRO A 677 4.97 22.36 5.91
CA PRO A 677 4.34 21.82 7.12
C PRO A 677 4.67 22.59 8.40
N LEU A 678 5.78 23.34 8.44
CA LEU A 678 6.13 24.25 9.54
C LEU A 678 5.14 25.42 9.73
N HIS A 679 4.33 25.72 8.72
CA HIS A 679 3.27 26.74 8.81
C HIS A 679 1.93 26.15 9.28
N VAL A 680 1.83 24.82 9.37
CA VAL A 680 0.68 24.10 9.93
C VAL A 680 0.97 23.70 11.37
N LEU A 681 2.15 23.12 11.60
CA LEU A 681 2.57 22.59 12.88
C LEU A 681 3.45 23.60 13.60
N PRO A 682 3.03 24.17 14.75
CA PRO A 682 3.89 25.05 15.51
C PRO A 682 5.03 24.23 16.15
N TYR A 683 6.26 24.69 15.96
CA TYR A 683 7.45 24.16 16.62
C TYR A 683 8.08 25.27 17.47
N ASP A 684 8.51 24.92 18.68
CA ASP A 684 9.29 25.80 19.55
C ASP A 684 10.80 25.75 19.24
N ALA A 685 11.59 26.53 19.99
CA ALA A 685 13.04 26.58 19.84
C ALA A 685 13.75 25.24 20.17
N ASP A 686 13.09 24.34 20.92
CA ASP A 686 13.58 23.00 21.26
C ASP A 686 13.17 21.94 20.23
N ASP A 687 12.59 22.34 19.09
CA ASP A 687 12.06 21.45 18.05
C ASP A 687 10.93 20.52 18.56
N LYS A 688 10.14 21.02 19.52
CA LYS A 688 8.94 20.35 20.04
C LYS A 688 7.69 20.99 19.45
N THR A 689 6.72 20.14 19.16
CA THR A 689 5.40 20.54 18.65
C THR A 689 4.30 20.16 19.65
N VAL A 690 3.04 20.46 19.32
CA VAL A 690 1.87 20.22 20.17
C VAL A 690 1.84 18.76 20.66
N PRO A 691 1.86 18.52 21.98
CA PRO A 691 1.79 17.16 22.54
C PRO A 691 0.57 16.39 22.02
N GLY A 692 0.77 15.13 21.62
CA GLY A 692 -0.31 14.28 21.10
C GLY A 692 -0.73 14.59 19.65
N SER A 693 -0.22 15.65 19.04
CA SER A 693 -0.51 16.01 17.65
C SER A 693 0.43 15.34 16.64
N PHE A 694 0.45 15.84 15.41
CA PHE A 694 1.37 15.47 14.36
C PHE A 694 2.79 15.92 14.71
N ARG A 695 3.78 15.12 14.34
CA ARG A 695 5.20 15.42 14.50
C ARG A 695 5.93 15.04 13.23
N LEU A 696 6.78 15.92 12.72
CA LEU A 696 7.60 15.68 11.55
C LEU A 696 8.72 14.71 11.90
N GLY A 697 8.99 13.79 10.98
CA GLY A 697 10.07 12.83 11.11
C GLY A 697 9.79 11.56 10.33
N VAL A 698 10.85 10.76 10.15
CA VAL A 698 10.79 9.58 9.28
C VAL A 698 10.02 8.42 9.91
N SER A 699 10.06 8.27 11.23
CA SER A 699 9.56 7.08 11.93
C SER A 699 8.05 6.83 11.71
N PRO A 700 7.58 5.57 11.71
CA PRO A 700 6.15 5.28 11.59
C PRO A 700 5.29 6.02 12.63
N GLY A 701 4.17 6.58 12.20
CA GLY A 701 3.27 7.40 13.03
C GLY A 701 3.66 8.88 13.14
N MET A 702 4.84 9.27 12.65
CA MET A 702 5.22 10.67 12.37
C MET A 702 4.76 11.06 10.97
N VAL A 703 4.83 12.35 10.63
CA VAL A 703 4.41 12.88 9.33
C VAL A 703 5.57 13.35 8.47
N LYS A 704 5.33 13.37 7.17
CA LYS A 704 6.14 14.04 6.14
C LYS A 704 5.30 15.08 5.41
N HIS A 705 5.97 15.93 4.65
CA HIS A 705 5.32 16.79 3.67
C HIS A 705 4.82 15.93 2.50
N GLU A 706 3.51 15.92 2.25
CA GLU A 706 2.95 15.19 1.11
C GLU A 706 2.86 16.04 -0.15
N GLY A 707 2.56 17.33 0.02
CA GLY A 707 2.49 18.29 -1.07
C GLY A 707 1.89 19.62 -0.61
N THR A 708 1.99 20.63 -1.46
CA THR A 708 1.43 21.95 -1.22
C THR A 708 0.85 22.50 -2.50
N GLN A 709 -0.35 23.07 -2.40
CA GLN A 709 -1.01 23.79 -3.48
C GLN A 709 -1.49 25.15 -2.98
N THR A 710 -1.93 26.03 -3.86
CA THR A 710 -2.55 27.30 -3.45
C THR A 710 -4.02 27.10 -3.08
N THR A 711 -4.57 28.00 -2.28
CA THR A 711 -6.02 28.05 -2.04
C THR A 711 -6.79 28.33 -3.32
N LEU A 712 -6.26 29.16 -4.21
CA LEU A 712 -6.82 29.40 -5.54
C LEU A 712 -6.89 28.12 -6.41
N TRP A 713 -5.87 27.26 -6.33
CA TRP A 713 -5.92 25.96 -7.00
C TRP A 713 -7.07 25.10 -6.47
N ALA A 714 -7.28 25.09 -5.16
CA ALA A 714 -8.34 24.30 -4.53
C ALA A 714 -9.73 24.74 -5.00
N GLU A 715 -9.98 26.05 -5.02
CA GLU A 715 -11.24 26.63 -5.50
C GLU A 715 -11.46 26.34 -6.99
N ALA A 716 -10.44 26.54 -7.83
CA ALA A 716 -10.52 26.24 -9.26
C ALA A 716 -10.80 24.74 -9.53
N VAL A 717 -10.21 23.85 -8.74
CA VAL A 717 -10.44 22.40 -8.83
C VAL A 717 -11.87 22.05 -8.40
N ARG A 718 -12.38 22.63 -7.32
CA ARG A 718 -13.74 22.40 -6.82
C ARG A 718 -14.81 22.97 -7.75
N GLU A 719 -14.60 24.15 -8.32
CA GLU A 719 -15.48 24.74 -9.32
C GLU A 719 -15.63 23.81 -10.54
N LYS A 720 -14.52 23.19 -10.97
CA LYS A 720 -14.50 22.32 -12.15
C LYS A 720 -15.02 20.90 -11.88
N HIS A 721 -14.76 20.34 -10.70
CA HIS A 721 -14.95 18.91 -10.41
C HIS A 721 -15.96 18.61 -9.29
N GLY A 722 -16.48 19.63 -8.61
CA GLY A 722 -17.46 19.52 -7.53
C GLY A 722 -16.91 19.96 -6.17
N GLN A 723 -17.77 20.58 -5.36
CA GLN A 723 -17.42 21.18 -4.07
C GLN A 723 -16.94 20.15 -3.02
N VAL A 724 -17.40 18.91 -3.12
CA VAL A 724 -17.07 17.83 -2.17
C VAL A 724 -15.84 17.02 -2.61
N LEU A 725 -15.10 17.48 -3.62
CA LEU A 725 -13.87 16.79 -4.04
C LEU A 725 -12.85 16.77 -2.91
N ASN A 726 -12.38 15.57 -2.55
CA ASN A 726 -11.35 15.41 -1.53
C ASN A 726 -9.98 15.83 -2.08
N LEU A 727 -9.58 17.07 -1.79
CA LEU A 727 -8.32 17.69 -2.26
C LEU A 727 -7.07 16.94 -1.81
N ALA A 728 -7.13 16.15 -0.73
CA ALA A 728 -6.01 15.33 -0.27
C ALA A 728 -5.56 14.30 -1.34
N ARG A 729 -6.47 13.88 -2.23
CA ARG A 729 -6.15 12.99 -3.36
C ARG A 729 -5.13 13.59 -4.34
N TYR A 730 -5.12 14.92 -4.45
CA TYR A 730 -4.36 15.63 -5.49
C TYR A 730 -3.30 16.56 -4.91
N ILE A 731 -3.23 16.72 -3.58
CA ILE A 731 -2.35 17.71 -2.94
C ILE A 731 -0.86 17.53 -3.30
N LYS A 732 -0.46 16.27 -3.56
CA LYS A 732 0.92 15.89 -3.91
C LYS A 732 1.41 16.51 -5.22
N THR A 733 0.61 16.39 -6.28
CA THR A 733 1.01 16.78 -7.65
C THR A 733 0.28 18.02 -8.14
N GLY A 734 -0.89 18.33 -7.58
CA GLY A 734 -1.80 19.35 -8.08
C GLY A 734 -2.61 18.90 -9.32
N GLU A 735 -2.34 17.71 -9.84
CA GLU A 735 -2.95 17.21 -11.08
C GLU A 735 -4.21 16.39 -10.79
N VAL A 736 -5.35 16.87 -11.26
CA VAL A 736 -6.63 16.15 -11.17
C VAL A 736 -6.76 15.20 -12.36
N THR A 737 -6.25 13.99 -12.23
CA THR A 737 -6.52 12.93 -13.20
C THR A 737 -7.93 12.38 -12.95
N ALA A 738 -8.86 12.60 -13.89
CA ALA A 738 -10.26 12.17 -13.81
C ALA A 738 -10.45 10.64 -13.96
N LYS A 739 -9.64 9.84 -13.26
CA LYS A 739 -9.82 8.40 -13.09
C LYS A 739 -9.98 8.14 -11.60
N ASP A 740 -11.24 8.08 -11.19
CA ASP A 740 -11.61 7.38 -9.97
C ASP A 740 -11.91 5.94 -10.38
N ASP A 741 -11.05 5.02 -9.96
CA ASP A 741 -11.20 3.59 -10.20
C ASP A 741 -12.01 2.93 -9.08
N GLY A 742 -12.33 3.66 -8.01
CA GLY A 742 -13.15 3.17 -6.89
C GLY A 742 -12.65 1.87 -6.25
N GLU A 743 -11.33 1.60 -6.26
CA GLU A 743 -10.74 0.43 -5.59
C GLU A 743 -10.30 0.68 -4.14
#